data_AF-A0A973YPJ4-F1
#
_entry.id   AF-A0A973YPJ4-F1
#
_cell.length_a   1.000
_cell.length_b   1.000
_cell.length_c   1.000
_cell.angle_alpha   90.00
_cell.angle_beta   90.00
_cell.angle_gamma   90.00
#
_symmetry.space_group_name_H-M   'P 1'
#
loop_
_entity.id
_entity.type
_entity.pdbx_description
1 polymer ?
#
loop_
_entity_poly.entity_id
_entity_poly.type
_entity_poly.pdbx_seq_one_letter_code
_entity_poly.pdbx_strand_id
1 'polypeptide(L)'
;TAPIIEVSGRTYPVEIRYRPLSQPKPDEDDASDDELEEDRDPLDAVCDAVDELAAEAPGDILVFFSGEREIRDAAEALQPRILANRRLANTEVLPLFARLSLQEQHKVFHPGSKRRIVLATNVAETSLTVPGIKYVIDTGTARISRYSHRTKVQRLPIERVSQASANQRSGRCGRVSDGIAIRLYSEEDFNSRPQFTDPEILRTNLAAVILQMTAMGVARGPKDVEDFPFVEPPETRAINDGVTLLRELGALAPPRPQKAAGKTASTSEARGGGLTAVGQKLAQLPVDPRLGRMIVEAGKRGCVREVMILAAALTIQDPRERPTDKQQLAAEKHNRFRDENSDFTGYLNLWNYLQEKQQELSSSAFRRLCRAEFINYLRVREWQDLFTQLRQLARPLGITLDNRRLADPVGNHDGIHISLLSGLLSHIGILDERKREYAGARGSRFAIFPGSALFKKSPTFVMAAELVETSRLWARVAAKFDPLWAEQVAPDLVKRSYSEPHWSTKQGAVMAYEKVTLYGVPIIAQRRINYARVDPVVARELFIRHALVEGDWRTHHKFFHRNRALLNEVEELEARMRRRDLLVDDETLFEFYDARIGQEVVSERHFDKWWKDARREHPDLLDFDKSLLLSDDADDLDESAYPKTWRHKGFELPLTYEFHPVAPGSAPDPSDGVTAEVPVLFLNQLEDAPFRWLIPGQRVELVTALIKSLPKQVRKNFVPAPDVARQAVAVLESDFDPAADELEPSL
;
A
#
# COMPACT_ATOMS: atom_id res chain seq x y z
N THR A 1 -49.89 1.84 13.02
CA THR A 1 -49.66 2.59 11.76
C THR A 1 -49.82 4.06 12.05
N ALA A 2 -48.89 4.89 11.59
CA ALA A 2 -49.06 6.34 11.69
C ALA A 2 -50.14 6.78 10.68
N PRO A 3 -51.05 7.71 11.04
CA PRO A 3 -52.07 8.20 10.11
C PRO A 3 -51.41 9.01 8.98
N ILE A 4 -51.80 8.74 7.74
CA ILE A 4 -51.39 9.51 6.56
C ILE A 4 -52.41 10.63 6.37
N ILE A 5 -51.96 11.89 6.40
CA ILE A 5 -52.79 13.07 6.12
C ILE A 5 -52.34 13.64 4.79
N GLU A 6 -53.23 13.60 3.80
CA GLU A 6 -52.97 14.18 2.48
C GLU A 6 -53.49 15.62 2.44
N VAL A 7 -52.63 16.56 2.05
CA VAL A 7 -52.98 17.97 1.87
C VAL A 7 -52.60 18.38 0.46
N SER A 8 -53.60 18.51 -0.42
CA SER A 8 -53.40 18.88 -1.82
C SER A 8 -53.05 20.36 -1.96
N GLY A 9 -51.93 20.66 -2.62
CA GLY A 9 -51.60 22.02 -3.08
C GLY A 9 -52.33 22.37 -4.38
N ARG A 10 -52.38 23.67 -4.74
CA ARG A 10 -52.83 24.10 -6.07
C ARG A 10 -51.75 23.76 -7.09
N THR A 11 -51.99 22.74 -7.90
CA THR A 11 -51.14 22.35 -9.03
C THR A 11 -51.97 22.42 -10.31
N TYR A 12 -51.36 22.92 -11.38
CA TYR A 12 -51.99 22.97 -12.70
C TYR A 12 -51.67 21.68 -13.47
N PRO A 13 -52.55 21.23 -14.38
CA PRO A 13 -52.29 20.08 -15.23
C PRO A 13 -50.98 20.18 -16.00
N VAL A 14 -50.29 19.04 -16.12
CA VAL A 14 -49.06 18.92 -16.93
C VAL A 14 -49.29 17.86 -18.00
N GLU A 15 -49.21 18.26 -19.27
CA GLU A 15 -49.22 17.33 -20.40
C GLU A 15 -47.85 16.65 -20.52
N ILE A 16 -47.82 15.31 -20.62
CA ILE A 16 -46.58 14.54 -20.79
C ILE A 16 -46.46 14.09 -22.25
N ARG A 17 -45.35 14.43 -22.90
CA ARG A 17 -45.03 13.97 -24.27
C ARG A 17 -43.75 13.14 -24.26
N TYR A 18 -43.78 11.95 -24.86
CA TYR A 18 -42.61 11.08 -24.99
C TYR A 18 -41.98 11.23 -26.38
N ARG A 19 -40.66 11.41 -26.43
CA ARG A 19 -39.84 11.59 -27.64
C ARG A 19 -38.57 10.73 -27.51
N PRO A 20 -38.65 9.41 -27.69
CA PRO A 20 -37.49 8.54 -27.57
C PRO A 20 -36.40 8.91 -28.60
N LEU A 21 -35.14 8.72 -28.21
CA LEU A 21 -33.97 8.99 -29.05
C LEU A 21 -33.82 7.96 -30.17
N SER A 22 -34.11 6.70 -29.88
CA SER A 22 -34.15 5.61 -30.87
C SER A 22 -35.59 5.53 -31.39
N GLN A 23 -35.78 5.74 -32.69
CA GLN A 23 -37.08 5.58 -33.37
C GLN A 23 -36.96 4.49 -34.43
N PRO A 24 -37.98 3.62 -34.58
CA PRO A 24 -38.04 2.74 -35.75
C PRO A 24 -38.13 3.62 -37.01
N LYS A 25 -37.36 3.27 -38.06
CA LYS A 25 -37.44 3.97 -39.35
C LYS A 25 -38.89 3.93 -39.86
N PRO A 26 -39.42 5.02 -40.43
CA PRO A 26 -40.71 4.97 -41.10
C PRO A 26 -40.55 4.22 -42.44
N ASP A 27 -41.20 3.06 -42.53
CA ASP A 27 -41.61 2.32 -43.73
C ASP A 27 -40.71 2.47 -44.98
N GLU A 28 -39.66 1.63 -45.08
CA GLU A 28 -39.32 1.00 -46.36
C GLU A 28 -39.73 -0.46 -46.26
N ASP A 29 -40.86 -0.80 -46.90
CA ASP A 29 -41.34 -2.16 -47.11
C ASP A 29 -40.30 -2.98 -47.89
N ASP A 30 -39.30 -3.55 -47.21
CA ASP A 30 -38.50 -4.75 -47.56
C ASP A 30 -37.08 -4.70 -46.95
N ALA A 31 -36.98 -4.66 -45.62
CA ALA A 31 -35.70 -4.91 -44.94
C ALA A 31 -35.89 -5.83 -43.72
N SER A 32 -35.06 -6.87 -43.68
CA SER A 32 -34.98 -7.89 -42.63
C SER A 32 -34.90 -7.34 -41.21
N ASP A 33 -35.39 -8.12 -40.24
CA ASP A 33 -35.43 -7.90 -38.76
C ASP A 33 -34.10 -7.49 -38.06
N ASP A 34 -33.03 -7.16 -38.79
CA ASP A 34 -31.70 -6.80 -38.28
C ASP A 34 -31.20 -5.39 -38.72
N GLU A 35 -32.05 -4.52 -39.29
CA GLU A 35 -31.63 -3.18 -39.74
C GLU A 35 -31.79 -2.05 -38.70
N LEU A 36 -30.76 -1.94 -37.85
CA LEU A 36 -30.17 -0.74 -37.23
C LEU A 36 -31.10 0.44 -36.88
N GLU A 37 -31.46 0.51 -35.60
CA GLU A 37 -31.92 1.73 -34.91
C GLU A 37 -30.94 2.89 -35.16
N GLU A 38 -31.41 4.02 -35.72
CA GLU A 38 -30.61 5.26 -35.72
C GLU A 38 -30.76 5.93 -34.35
N ASP A 39 -29.72 5.83 -33.53
CA ASP A 39 -29.62 6.59 -32.29
C ASP A 39 -29.50 8.08 -32.63
N ARG A 40 -30.60 8.83 -32.46
CA ARG A 40 -30.62 10.28 -32.63
C ARG A 40 -29.68 10.94 -31.62
N ASP A 41 -28.92 11.94 -32.07
CA ASP A 41 -28.06 12.73 -31.17
C ASP A 41 -28.93 13.37 -30.07
N PRO A 42 -28.63 13.16 -28.77
CA PRO A 42 -29.36 13.77 -27.67
C PRO A 42 -29.49 15.29 -27.75
N LEU A 43 -28.51 16.00 -28.33
CA LEU A 43 -28.53 17.45 -28.48
C LEU A 43 -29.50 17.89 -29.58
N ASP A 44 -29.58 17.15 -30.69
CA ASP A 44 -30.57 17.40 -31.74
C ASP A 44 -31.98 17.15 -31.20
N ALA A 45 -32.18 16.07 -30.45
CA ALA A 45 -33.47 15.80 -29.81
C ALA A 45 -33.90 16.90 -28.83
N VAL A 46 -32.96 17.50 -28.08
CA VAL A 46 -33.24 18.69 -27.25
C VAL A 46 -33.63 19.88 -28.12
N CYS A 47 -32.92 20.14 -29.22
CA CYS A 47 -33.24 21.23 -30.14
C CYS A 47 -34.64 21.07 -30.75
N ASP A 48 -34.98 19.87 -31.21
CA ASP A 48 -36.28 19.57 -31.81
C ASP A 48 -37.42 19.69 -30.78
N ALA A 49 -37.18 19.26 -29.53
CA ALA A 49 -38.13 19.48 -28.44
C ALA A 49 -38.32 20.97 -28.11
N VAL A 50 -37.26 21.78 -28.20
CA VAL A 50 -37.38 23.24 -28.06
C VAL A 50 -38.17 23.86 -29.22
N ASP A 51 -37.96 23.39 -30.45
CA ASP A 51 -38.72 23.84 -31.63
C ASP A 51 -40.21 23.43 -31.54
N GLU A 52 -40.51 22.23 -31.04
CA GLU A 52 -41.88 21.78 -30.74
C GLU A 52 -42.56 22.72 -29.74
N LEU A 53 -41.90 23.02 -28.62
CA LEU A 53 -42.41 23.93 -27.59
C LEU A 53 -42.44 25.40 -28.04
N ALA A 54 -41.70 25.75 -29.11
CA ALA A 54 -41.79 27.07 -29.72
C ALA A 54 -43.11 27.29 -30.47
N ALA A 55 -43.78 26.22 -30.88
CA ALA A 55 -45.11 26.28 -31.50
C ALA A 55 -46.25 26.48 -30.49
N GLU A 56 -45.98 26.21 -29.21
CA GLU A 56 -46.93 26.40 -28.11
C GLU A 56 -46.96 27.85 -27.63
N ALA A 57 -47.90 28.15 -26.72
CA ALA A 57 -48.04 29.49 -26.14
C ALA A 57 -46.72 29.99 -25.49
N PRO A 58 -46.44 31.30 -25.42
CA PRO A 58 -45.20 31.79 -24.82
C PRO A 58 -44.98 31.32 -23.37
N GLY A 59 -43.75 30.93 -23.05
CA GLY A 59 -43.34 30.50 -21.72
C GLY A 59 -41.88 30.04 -21.66
N ASP A 60 -41.30 30.04 -20.46
CA ASP A 60 -39.91 29.64 -20.26
C ASP A 60 -39.78 28.11 -20.24
N ILE A 61 -38.64 27.62 -20.76
CA ILE A 61 -38.31 26.20 -20.87
C ILE A 61 -37.24 25.86 -19.84
N LEU A 62 -37.44 24.78 -19.09
CA LEU A 62 -36.43 24.19 -18.20
C LEU A 62 -35.98 22.85 -18.76
N VAL A 63 -34.69 22.70 -19.06
CA VAL A 63 -34.12 21.46 -19.59
C VAL A 63 -33.23 20.81 -18.53
N PHE A 64 -33.46 19.53 -18.23
CA PHE A 64 -32.65 18.78 -17.27
C PHE A 64 -31.55 18.00 -17.95
N PHE A 65 -30.31 18.15 -17.48
CA PHE A 65 -29.12 17.42 -17.91
C PHE A 65 -28.42 16.72 -16.74
N SER A 66 -27.58 15.73 -17.07
CA SER A 66 -26.78 15.00 -16.09
C SER A 66 -25.56 15.78 -15.57
N GLY A 67 -25.07 16.78 -16.29
CA GLY A 67 -23.84 17.50 -15.89
C GLY A 67 -23.58 18.82 -16.61
N GLU A 68 -22.47 19.45 -16.20
CA GLU A 68 -22.03 20.76 -16.70
C GLU A 68 -21.58 20.72 -18.16
N ARG A 69 -20.98 19.62 -18.61
CA ARG A 69 -20.50 19.50 -20.00
C ARG A 69 -21.69 19.47 -20.96
N GLU A 70 -22.66 18.63 -20.66
CA GLU A 70 -23.88 18.45 -21.42
C GLU A 70 -24.68 19.77 -21.52
N ILE A 71 -24.71 20.56 -20.43
CA ILE A 71 -25.31 21.90 -20.42
C ILE A 71 -24.60 22.86 -21.39
N ARG A 72 -23.27 22.82 -21.45
CA ARG A 72 -22.50 23.70 -22.35
C ARG A 72 -22.71 23.32 -23.81
N ASP A 73 -22.60 22.02 -24.11
CA ASP A 73 -22.78 21.48 -25.46
C ASP A 73 -24.20 21.80 -25.97
N ALA A 74 -25.22 21.68 -25.11
CA ALA A 74 -26.59 22.09 -25.44
C ALA A 74 -26.77 23.60 -25.62
N ALA A 75 -26.08 24.43 -24.83
CA ALA A 75 -26.13 25.88 -25.00
C ALA A 75 -25.57 26.31 -26.36
N GLU A 76 -24.47 25.70 -26.79
CA GLU A 76 -23.85 25.94 -28.09
C GLU A 76 -24.75 25.45 -29.24
N ALA A 77 -25.35 24.27 -29.11
CA ALA A 77 -26.27 23.70 -30.12
C ALA A 77 -27.58 24.49 -30.27
N LEU A 78 -28.11 25.06 -29.18
CA LEU A 78 -29.34 25.85 -29.21
C LEU A 78 -29.14 27.23 -29.85
N GLN A 79 -27.93 27.78 -29.85
CA GLN A 79 -27.68 29.14 -30.32
C GLN A 79 -28.01 29.32 -31.83
N PRO A 80 -27.56 28.45 -32.76
CA PRO A 80 -27.98 28.49 -34.16
C PRO A 80 -29.49 28.28 -34.35
N ARG A 81 -30.10 27.40 -33.56
CA ARG A 81 -31.55 27.09 -33.63
C ARG A 81 -32.39 28.31 -33.27
N ILE A 82 -32.02 29.02 -32.20
CA ILE A 82 -32.68 30.27 -31.77
C ILE A 82 -32.59 31.35 -32.85
N LEU A 83 -31.47 31.43 -33.59
CA LEU A 83 -31.30 32.39 -34.67
C LEU A 83 -32.13 32.02 -35.92
N ALA A 84 -32.27 30.73 -36.22
CA ALA A 84 -33.02 30.24 -37.37
C ALA A 84 -34.54 30.27 -37.17
N ASN A 85 -35.02 30.02 -35.94
CA ASN A 85 -36.44 29.94 -35.64
C ASN A 85 -36.99 31.30 -35.12
N ARG A 86 -37.81 31.97 -35.95
CA ARG A 86 -38.43 33.26 -35.60
C ARG A 86 -39.27 33.22 -34.32
N ARG A 87 -39.85 32.08 -33.95
CA ARG A 87 -40.64 31.93 -32.72
C ARG A 87 -39.79 31.90 -31.46
N LEU A 88 -38.50 31.62 -31.60
CA LEU A 88 -37.50 31.66 -30.53
C LEU A 88 -36.71 32.98 -30.51
N ALA A 89 -37.03 33.93 -31.38
CA ALA A 89 -36.31 35.20 -31.44
C ALA A 89 -36.27 35.90 -30.07
N ASN A 90 -35.10 36.44 -29.71
CA ASN A 90 -34.84 37.07 -28.41
C ASN A 90 -34.90 36.14 -27.19
N THR A 91 -34.79 34.82 -27.36
CA THR A 91 -34.68 33.87 -26.24
C THR A 91 -33.28 33.91 -25.60
N GLU A 92 -33.23 33.88 -24.28
CA GLU A 92 -31.98 33.83 -23.50
C GLU A 92 -31.70 32.40 -23.01
N VAL A 93 -30.51 31.88 -23.28
CA VAL A 93 -30.06 30.58 -22.78
C VAL A 93 -29.26 30.78 -21.49
N LEU A 94 -29.73 30.17 -20.39
CA LEU A 94 -29.16 30.35 -19.06
C LEU A 94 -28.75 29.02 -18.44
N PRO A 95 -27.47 28.80 -18.11
CA PRO A 95 -27.04 27.60 -17.40
C PRO A 95 -27.40 27.68 -15.91
N LEU A 96 -27.67 26.53 -15.29
CA LEU A 96 -27.94 26.39 -13.86
C LEU A 96 -27.35 25.09 -13.27
N PHE A 97 -26.18 25.18 -12.66
CA PHE A 97 -25.54 24.08 -11.95
C PHE A 97 -24.73 24.58 -10.74
N ALA A 98 -24.45 23.69 -9.78
CA ALA A 98 -23.94 24.05 -8.45
C ALA A 98 -22.61 24.84 -8.44
N ARG A 99 -21.77 24.70 -9.47
CA ARG A 99 -20.46 25.37 -9.56
C ARG A 99 -20.54 26.82 -10.06
N LEU A 100 -21.65 27.25 -10.65
CA LEU A 100 -21.81 28.63 -11.14
C LEU A 100 -21.59 29.66 -10.03
N SER A 101 -21.09 30.83 -10.39
CA SER A 101 -20.99 31.96 -9.45
C SER A 101 -22.38 32.37 -8.96
N LEU A 102 -22.45 32.97 -7.78
CA LEU A 102 -23.73 33.43 -7.22
C LEU A 102 -24.46 34.38 -8.18
N GLN A 103 -23.72 35.23 -8.89
CA GLN A 103 -24.29 36.18 -9.85
C GLN A 103 -24.94 35.49 -11.03
N GLU A 104 -24.31 34.44 -11.57
CA GLU A 104 -24.86 33.65 -12.67
C GLU A 104 -26.10 32.86 -12.23
N GLN A 105 -26.06 32.21 -11.06
CA GLN A 105 -27.23 31.53 -10.51
C GLN A 105 -28.39 32.50 -10.30
N HIS A 106 -28.12 33.73 -9.83
CA HIS A 106 -29.15 34.71 -9.52
C HIS A 106 -29.90 35.23 -10.76
N LYS A 107 -29.25 35.22 -11.95
CA LYS A 107 -29.89 35.60 -13.21
C LYS A 107 -31.13 34.75 -13.50
N VAL A 108 -31.10 33.47 -13.14
CA VAL A 108 -32.21 32.53 -13.38
C VAL A 108 -33.46 32.88 -12.55
N PHE A 109 -33.34 33.61 -11.44
CA PHE A 109 -34.49 34.03 -10.62
C PHE A 109 -35.13 35.35 -11.02
N HIS A 110 -34.51 36.12 -11.92
CA HIS A 110 -34.99 37.44 -12.29
C HIS A 110 -35.62 37.35 -13.68
N PRO A 111 -36.93 37.05 -13.77
CA PRO A 111 -37.60 36.99 -15.07
C PRO A 111 -37.53 38.36 -15.74
N GLY A 112 -36.98 38.38 -16.95
CA GLY A 112 -37.00 39.56 -17.83
C GLY A 112 -38.23 39.55 -18.74
N SER A 113 -38.23 40.42 -19.75
CA SER A 113 -39.25 40.43 -20.81
C SER A 113 -39.01 39.38 -21.91
N LYS A 114 -37.86 38.70 -21.88
CA LYS A 114 -37.43 37.71 -22.86
C LYS A 114 -37.79 36.29 -22.39
N ARG A 115 -38.15 35.41 -23.33
CA ARG A 115 -38.26 33.97 -23.08
C ARG A 115 -36.89 33.43 -22.62
N ARG A 116 -36.88 32.52 -21.65
CA ARG A 116 -35.65 31.89 -21.14
C ARG A 116 -35.68 30.39 -21.41
N ILE A 117 -34.53 29.85 -21.81
CA ILE A 117 -34.24 28.41 -21.80
C ILE A 117 -33.21 28.18 -20.70
N VAL A 118 -33.64 27.59 -19.60
CA VAL A 118 -32.81 27.30 -18.44
C VAL A 118 -32.29 25.87 -18.56
N LEU A 119 -30.98 25.72 -18.71
CA LEU A 119 -30.31 24.42 -18.83
C LEU A 119 -29.76 24.03 -17.44
N ALA A 120 -30.37 23.04 -16.79
CA ALA A 120 -30.16 22.77 -15.38
C ALA A 120 -29.76 21.32 -15.08
N THR A 121 -29.04 21.13 -13.98
CA THR A 121 -28.92 19.82 -13.30
C THR A 121 -30.07 19.62 -12.30
N ASN A 122 -30.02 18.55 -11.50
CA ASN A 122 -31.01 18.27 -10.43
C ASN A 122 -31.15 19.38 -9.38
N VAL A 123 -30.30 20.42 -9.40
CA VAL A 123 -30.47 21.62 -8.56
C VAL A 123 -31.87 22.25 -8.74
N ALA A 124 -32.44 22.21 -9.95
CA ALA A 124 -33.78 22.71 -10.22
C ALA A 124 -34.91 21.72 -9.84
N GLU A 125 -34.57 20.46 -9.53
CA GLU A 125 -35.54 19.39 -9.25
C GLU A 125 -36.15 19.49 -7.86
N THR A 126 -35.43 19.95 -6.85
CA THR A 126 -35.92 20.00 -5.45
C THR A 126 -35.63 21.33 -4.80
N SER A 127 -34.35 21.64 -4.59
CA SER A 127 -33.87 22.74 -3.75
C SER A 127 -34.16 24.13 -4.28
N LEU A 128 -34.53 24.25 -5.55
CA LEU A 128 -34.68 25.52 -6.22
C LEU A 128 -35.98 25.62 -7.03
N THR A 129 -36.63 26.78 -6.93
CA THR A 129 -37.83 27.10 -7.71
C THR A 129 -37.50 28.19 -8.70
N VAL A 130 -37.30 27.80 -9.96
CA VAL A 130 -37.14 28.78 -11.05
C VAL A 130 -38.52 29.37 -11.37
N PRO A 131 -38.72 30.69 -11.26
CA PRO A 131 -40.01 31.31 -11.58
C PRO A 131 -40.25 31.29 -13.09
N GLY A 132 -41.52 31.29 -13.51
CA GLY A 132 -41.91 31.47 -14.92
C GLY A 132 -41.77 30.25 -15.83
N ILE A 133 -41.34 29.10 -15.30
CA ILE A 133 -41.23 27.86 -16.07
C ILE A 133 -42.63 27.36 -16.46
N LYS A 134 -42.85 27.25 -17.77
CA LYS A 134 -44.08 26.71 -18.37
C LYS A 134 -43.85 25.39 -19.10
N TYR A 135 -42.61 25.14 -19.52
CA TYR A 135 -42.26 23.92 -20.22
C TYR A 135 -41.05 23.24 -19.60
N VAL A 136 -41.04 21.91 -19.64
CA VAL A 136 -39.91 21.09 -19.17
C VAL A 136 -39.46 20.16 -20.29
N ILE A 137 -38.16 20.01 -20.46
CA ILE A 137 -37.55 18.94 -21.26
C ILE A 137 -36.71 18.09 -20.31
N ASP A 138 -37.02 16.80 -20.21
CA ASP A 138 -36.32 15.85 -19.36
C ASP A 138 -35.49 14.87 -20.22
N THR A 139 -34.16 14.98 -20.14
CA THR A 139 -33.24 14.04 -20.80
C THR A 139 -33.24 12.65 -20.14
N GLY A 140 -33.89 12.51 -18.98
CA GLY A 140 -34.10 11.21 -18.35
C GLY A 140 -32.92 10.67 -17.55
N THR A 141 -31.80 11.38 -17.47
CA THR A 141 -30.62 10.96 -16.70
C THR A 141 -30.19 11.97 -15.65
N ALA A 142 -29.41 11.51 -14.67
CA ALA A 142 -28.80 12.33 -13.62
C ALA A 142 -27.48 11.73 -13.15
N ARG A 143 -26.59 12.57 -12.59
CA ARG A 143 -25.46 12.07 -11.82
C ARG A 143 -25.89 11.74 -10.40
N ILE A 144 -25.76 10.48 -10.02
CA ILE A 144 -26.14 9.99 -8.69
C ILE A 144 -24.87 9.62 -7.92
N SER A 145 -24.75 10.10 -6.69
CA SER A 145 -23.62 9.75 -5.82
C SER A 145 -23.74 8.30 -5.35
N ARG A 146 -22.72 7.48 -5.61
CA ARG A 146 -22.66 6.06 -5.25
C ARG A 146 -21.35 5.75 -4.54
N TYR A 147 -21.42 5.07 -3.40
CA TYR A 147 -20.24 4.56 -2.72
C TYR A 147 -19.81 3.19 -3.28
N SER A 148 -18.55 3.06 -3.69
CA SER A 148 -17.97 1.78 -4.12
C SER A 148 -17.34 1.09 -2.92
N HIS A 149 -17.95 -0.02 -2.48
CA HIS A 149 -17.43 -0.86 -1.41
C HIS A 149 -16.05 -1.45 -1.71
N ARG A 150 -15.77 -1.81 -2.97
CA ARG A 150 -14.49 -2.43 -3.34
C ARG A 150 -13.33 -1.44 -3.23
N THR A 151 -13.51 -0.24 -3.79
CA THR A 151 -12.45 0.78 -3.84
C THR A 151 -12.50 1.76 -2.67
N LYS A 152 -13.56 1.73 -1.86
CA LYS A 152 -13.85 2.67 -0.76
C LYS A 152 -13.98 4.13 -1.21
N VAL A 153 -14.42 4.32 -2.46
CA VAL A 153 -14.43 5.62 -3.15
C VAL A 153 -15.85 6.02 -3.55
N GLN A 154 -16.12 7.32 -3.49
CA GLN A 154 -17.36 7.89 -4.00
C GLN A 154 -17.27 8.08 -5.52
N ARG A 155 -18.30 7.61 -6.22
CA ARG A 155 -18.48 7.67 -7.67
C ARG A 155 -19.69 8.54 -8.00
N LEU A 156 -19.67 9.15 -9.18
CA LEU A 156 -20.78 9.95 -9.72
C LEU A 156 -21.18 9.44 -11.12
N PRO A 157 -21.64 8.18 -11.23
CA PRO A 157 -22.16 7.64 -12.49
C PRO A 157 -23.37 8.45 -12.99
N ILE A 158 -23.55 8.45 -14.31
CA ILE A 158 -24.80 8.89 -14.93
C ILE A 158 -25.74 7.68 -14.92
N GLU A 159 -26.92 7.85 -14.33
CA GLU A 159 -27.96 6.83 -14.21
C GLU A 159 -29.30 7.38 -14.74
N ARG A 160 -30.21 6.48 -15.12
CA ARG A 160 -31.60 6.83 -15.42
C ARG A 160 -32.29 7.33 -14.15
N VAL A 161 -33.08 8.40 -14.25
CA VAL A 161 -33.83 8.91 -13.08
C VAL A 161 -35.01 8.00 -12.75
N SER A 162 -35.36 7.91 -11.47
CA SER A 162 -36.57 7.19 -11.02
C SER A 162 -37.85 7.84 -11.55
N GLN A 163 -38.96 7.10 -11.49
CA GLN A 163 -40.28 7.64 -11.85
C GLN A 163 -40.63 8.85 -10.98
N ALA A 164 -40.37 8.78 -9.66
CA ALA A 164 -40.60 9.89 -8.75
C ALA A 164 -39.80 11.15 -9.14
N SER A 165 -38.51 11.00 -9.49
CA SER A 165 -37.69 12.13 -9.96
C SER A 165 -38.20 12.70 -11.28
N ALA A 166 -38.52 11.85 -12.26
CA ALA A 166 -39.10 12.29 -13.54
C ALA A 166 -40.44 13.03 -13.34
N ASN A 167 -41.29 12.56 -12.43
CA ASN A 167 -42.54 13.22 -12.07
C ASN A 167 -42.30 14.56 -11.36
N GLN A 168 -41.31 14.65 -10.47
CA GLN A 168 -40.93 15.92 -9.84
C GLN A 168 -40.37 16.94 -10.83
N ARG A 169 -39.60 16.48 -11.84
CA ARG A 169 -39.09 17.30 -12.95
C ARG A 169 -40.24 17.83 -13.80
N SER A 170 -41.16 16.97 -14.24
CA SER A 170 -42.37 17.36 -14.97
C SER A 170 -43.22 18.36 -14.17
N GLY A 171 -43.40 18.14 -12.86
CA GLY A 171 -44.15 19.04 -11.97
C GLY A 171 -43.56 20.45 -11.84
N ARG A 172 -42.36 20.74 -12.36
CA ARG A 172 -41.78 22.09 -12.36
C ARG A 172 -42.52 23.07 -13.28
N CYS A 173 -43.19 22.58 -14.32
CA CYS A 173 -43.98 23.44 -15.22
C CYS A 173 -45.44 23.67 -14.77
N GLY A 174 -46.00 22.79 -13.92
CA GLY A 174 -47.40 22.88 -13.45
C GLY A 174 -47.63 23.78 -12.22
N ARG A 175 -46.76 24.76 -11.97
CA ARG A 175 -46.78 25.58 -10.74
C ARG A 175 -47.59 26.87 -10.84
N VAL A 176 -47.56 27.51 -12.01
CA VAL A 176 -48.15 28.85 -12.22
C VAL A 176 -49.29 28.80 -13.23
N SER A 177 -49.19 27.91 -14.22
CA SER A 177 -50.20 27.66 -15.25
C SER A 177 -50.07 26.21 -15.74
N ASP A 178 -50.97 25.81 -16.64
CA ASP A 178 -50.85 24.59 -17.42
C ASP A 178 -49.50 24.58 -18.17
N GLY A 179 -48.86 23.41 -18.21
CA GLY A 179 -47.53 23.23 -18.76
C GLY A 179 -47.38 21.92 -19.51
N ILE A 180 -46.30 21.83 -20.29
CA ILE A 180 -45.95 20.63 -21.08
C ILE A 180 -44.58 20.14 -20.64
N ALA A 181 -44.45 18.85 -20.37
CA ALA A 181 -43.19 18.19 -20.11
C ALA A 181 -42.89 17.17 -21.22
N ILE A 182 -41.82 17.43 -21.98
CA ILE A 182 -41.29 16.50 -22.97
C ILE A 182 -40.24 15.61 -22.31
N ARG A 183 -40.39 14.30 -22.42
CA ARG A 183 -39.43 13.28 -21.96
C ARG A 183 -38.70 12.71 -23.17
N LEU A 184 -37.38 12.81 -23.20
CA LEU A 184 -36.56 12.32 -24.32
C LEU A 184 -36.28 10.80 -24.25
N TYR A 185 -37.28 10.05 -23.81
CA TYR A 185 -37.26 8.60 -23.64
C TYR A 185 -38.70 8.07 -23.84
N SER A 186 -38.85 6.76 -24.09
CA SER A 186 -40.17 6.17 -24.32
C SER A 186 -40.98 6.06 -23.03
N GLU A 187 -42.30 5.92 -23.17
CA GLU A 187 -43.19 5.62 -22.05
C GLU A 187 -42.88 4.24 -21.44
N GLU A 188 -42.49 3.27 -22.27
CA GLU A 188 -42.02 1.97 -21.83
C GLU A 188 -40.77 2.09 -20.95
N ASP A 189 -39.76 2.85 -21.39
CA ASP A 189 -38.57 3.09 -20.58
C ASP A 189 -38.95 3.73 -19.23
N PHE A 190 -39.84 4.74 -19.21
CA PHE A 190 -40.36 5.35 -17.97
C PHE A 190 -41.00 4.32 -17.03
N ASN A 191 -41.90 3.47 -17.55
CA ASN A 191 -42.61 2.46 -16.78
C ASN A 191 -41.68 1.36 -16.24
N SER A 192 -40.57 1.08 -16.95
CA SER A 192 -39.55 0.11 -16.53
C SER A 192 -38.63 0.62 -15.40
N ARG A 193 -38.62 1.94 -15.12
CA ARG A 193 -37.70 2.53 -14.13
C ARG A 193 -38.15 2.25 -12.70
N PRO A 194 -37.22 2.26 -11.72
CA PRO A 194 -37.58 2.21 -10.31
C PRO A 194 -38.54 3.34 -9.93
N GLN A 195 -39.53 3.04 -9.09
CA GLN A 195 -40.51 4.03 -8.64
C GLN A 195 -39.85 5.16 -7.86
N PHE A 196 -38.90 4.82 -6.97
CA PHE A 196 -38.16 5.76 -6.15
C PHE A 196 -36.66 5.62 -6.38
N THR A 197 -35.96 6.70 -6.12
CA THR A 197 -34.49 6.71 -6.09
C THR A 197 -34.03 6.06 -4.78
N ASP A 198 -33.04 5.17 -4.83
CA ASP A 198 -32.52 4.50 -3.63
C ASP A 198 -32.18 5.52 -2.52
N PRO A 199 -32.49 5.23 -1.24
CA PRO A 199 -32.16 6.10 -0.13
C PRO A 199 -30.65 6.35 0.03
N GLU A 200 -30.30 7.47 0.66
CA GLU A 200 -28.91 7.86 0.89
C GLU A 200 -28.13 6.84 1.75
N ILE A 201 -28.80 6.19 2.70
CA ILE A 201 -28.19 5.17 3.57
C ILE A 201 -27.67 3.96 2.77
N LEU A 202 -28.25 3.67 1.61
CA LEU A 202 -27.81 2.57 0.74
C LEU A 202 -26.66 2.98 -0.20
N ARG A 203 -26.32 4.28 -0.27
CA ARG A 203 -25.42 4.82 -1.29
C ARG A 203 -24.21 5.56 -0.73
N THR A 204 -24.07 5.64 0.59
CA THR A 204 -23.02 6.40 1.28
C THR A 204 -22.25 5.53 2.27
N ASN A 205 -21.13 6.05 2.78
CA ASN A 205 -20.34 5.37 3.79
C ASN A 205 -21.02 5.48 5.16
N LEU A 206 -21.25 4.33 5.81
CA LEU A 206 -21.97 4.24 7.06
C LEU A 206 -21.12 4.50 8.32
N ALA A 207 -19.82 4.77 8.18
CA ALA A 207 -18.93 4.95 9.34
C ALA A 207 -19.41 6.03 10.33
N ALA A 208 -19.92 7.16 9.85
CA ALA A 208 -20.47 8.21 10.71
C ALA A 208 -21.72 7.74 11.47
N VAL A 209 -22.65 7.07 10.78
CA VAL A 209 -23.88 6.54 11.36
C VAL A 209 -23.57 5.47 12.42
N ILE A 210 -22.71 4.52 12.09
CA ILE A 210 -22.29 3.44 12.99
C ILE A 210 -21.60 4.01 14.23
N LEU A 211 -20.74 5.02 14.06
CA LEU A 211 -20.07 5.69 15.18
C LEU A 211 -21.08 6.33 16.13
N GLN A 212 -22.08 7.04 15.60
CA GLN A 212 -23.14 7.66 16.40
C GLN A 212 -24.02 6.62 17.11
N MET A 213 -24.47 5.60 16.40
CA MET A 213 -25.25 4.50 16.99
C MET A 213 -24.48 3.80 18.12
N THR A 214 -23.17 3.61 17.93
CA THR A 214 -22.30 3.02 18.96
C THR A 214 -22.13 3.94 20.16
N ALA A 215 -21.96 5.24 19.94
CA ALA A 215 -21.83 6.24 21.00
C ALA A 215 -23.10 6.38 21.84
N MET A 216 -24.27 6.26 21.21
CA MET A 216 -25.57 6.26 21.88
C MET A 216 -25.89 4.93 22.59
N GLY A 217 -25.05 3.90 22.43
CA GLY A 217 -25.28 2.58 23.00
C GLY A 217 -26.39 1.78 22.30
N VAL A 218 -26.85 2.25 21.14
CA VAL A 218 -27.88 1.59 20.32
C VAL A 218 -27.30 0.38 19.58
N ALA A 219 -26.04 0.47 19.15
CA ALA A 219 -25.31 -0.64 18.54
C ALA A 219 -24.02 -0.95 19.30
N ARG A 220 -23.71 -2.22 19.54
CA ARG A 220 -22.44 -2.66 20.15
C ARG A 220 -21.53 -3.34 19.14
N GLY A 221 -22.08 -3.78 18.01
CA GLY A 221 -21.34 -4.37 16.91
C GLY A 221 -22.12 -4.32 15.59
N PRO A 222 -21.54 -4.87 14.50
CA PRO A 222 -22.16 -4.87 13.17
C PRO A 222 -23.57 -5.47 13.16
N LYS A 223 -23.80 -6.57 13.90
CA LYS A 223 -25.10 -7.24 13.97
C LYS A 223 -26.20 -6.35 14.55
N ASP A 224 -25.90 -5.60 15.60
CA ASP A 224 -26.90 -4.70 16.19
C ASP A 224 -27.28 -3.56 15.23
N VAL A 225 -26.39 -3.19 14.31
CA VAL A 225 -26.72 -2.24 13.22
C VAL A 225 -27.59 -2.94 12.17
N GLU A 226 -27.30 -4.18 11.81
CA GLU A 226 -28.13 -4.99 10.90
C GLU A 226 -29.55 -5.19 11.45
N ASP A 227 -29.67 -5.43 12.75
CA ASP A 227 -30.93 -5.67 13.44
C ASP A 227 -31.71 -4.37 13.75
N PHE A 228 -31.11 -3.20 13.48
CA PHE A 228 -31.77 -1.92 13.70
C PHE A 228 -32.90 -1.71 12.69
N PRO A 229 -34.10 -1.26 13.14
CA PRO A 229 -35.28 -1.15 12.27
C PRO A 229 -35.25 0.09 11.37
N PHE A 230 -34.35 0.09 10.38
CA PHE A 230 -34.31 1.11 9.32
C PHE A 230 -35.56 1.02 8.43
N VAL A 231 -35.96 2.15 7.82
CA VAL A 231 -37.02 2.17 6.80
C VAL A 231 -36.62 1.28 5.61
N GLU A 232 -35.38 1.44 5.15
CA GLU A 232 -34.72 0.54 4.21
C GLU A 232 -33.34 0.19 4.78
N PRO A 233 -33.09 -1.10 5.13
CA PRO A 233 -31.86 -1.50 5.79
C PRO A 233 -30.67 -1.51 4.83
N PRO A 234 -29.49 -1.01 5.26
CA PRO A 234 -28.28 -1.12 4.47
C PRO A 234 -27.78 -2.57 4.37
N GLU A 235 -27.06 -2.87 3.29
CA GLU A 235 -26.44 -4.18 3.11
C GLU A 235 -25.39 -4.47 4.20
N THR A 236 -25.32 -5.72 4.65
CA THR A 236 -24.29 -6.24 5.57
C THR A 236 -22.87 -5.86 5.15
N ARG A 237 -22.57 -5.83 3.85
CA ARG A 237 -21.25 -5.42 3.34
C ARG A 237 -20.96 -3.95 3.62
N ALA A 238 -21.93 -3.06 3.44
CA ALA A 238 -21.78 -1.63 3.74
C ALA A 238 -21.53 -1.37 5.24
N ILE A 239 -22.20 -2.14 6.10
CA ILE A 239 -22.03 -2.07 7.56
C ILE A 239 -20.62 -2.52 7.95
N ASN A 240 -20.19 -3.69 7.46
CA ASN A 240 -18.85 -4.22 7.73
C ASN A 240 -17.74 -3.27 7.24
N ASP A 241 -17.95 -2.61 6.11
CA ASP A 241 -17.03 -1.61 5.58
C ASP A 241 -16.90 -0.39 6.48
N GLY A 242 -18.02 0.14 6.97
CA GLY A 242 -18.04 1.26 7.92
C GLY A 242 -17.34 0.89 9.23
N VAL A 243 -17.59 -0.31 9.77
CA VAL A 243 -16.90 -0.84 10.96
C VAL A 243 -15.40 -0.98 10.72
N THR A 244 -15.01 -1.48 9.55
CA THR A 244 -13.60 -1.62 9.17
C THR A 244 -12.92 -0.25 9.15
N LEU A 245 -13.53 0.76 8.51
CA LEU A 245 -13.01 2.12 8.51
C LEU A 245 -12.88 2.67 9.95
N LEU A 246 -13.88 2.48 10.80
CA LEU A 246 -13.80 2.94 12.19
C LEU A 246 -12.67 2.25 12.97
N ARG A 247 -12.38 0.97 12.72
CA ARG A 247 -11.20 0.30 13.29
C ARG A 247 -9.90 0.88 12.75
N GLU A 248 -9.84 1.16 11.46
CA GLU A 248 -8.66 1.78 10.81
C GLU A 248 -8.37 3.17 11.35
N LEU A 249 -9.41 3.95 11.67
CA LEU A 249 -9.27 5.24 12.33
C LEU A 249 -8.94 5.11 13.84
N GLY A 250 -8.92 3.89 14.37
CA GLY A 250 -8.74 3.60 15.78
C GLY A 250 -9.94 4.00 16.64
N ALA A 251 -11.13 4.17 16.05
CA ALA A 251 -12.36 4.54 16.75
C ALA A 251 -13.02 3.36 17.47
N LEU A 252 -12.89 2.15 16.92
CA LEU A 252 -13.38 0.91 17.51
C LEU A 252 -12.23 0.00 17.91
N ALA A 253 -12.38 -0.71 19.04
CA ALA A 253 -11.41 -1.71 19.46
C ALA A 253 -11.35 -2.90 18.48
N PRO A 254 -10.18 -3.57 18.34
CA PRO A 254 -10.07 -4.78 17.54
C PRO A 254 -10.99 -5.88 18.07
N PRO A 255 -11.47 -6.79 17.21
CA PRO A 255 -12.30 -7.91 17.64
C PRO A 255 -11.52 -8.79 18.61
N ARG A 256 -12.02 -8.96 19.84
CA ARG A 256 -11.42 -9.90 20.82
C ARG A 256 -11.67 -11.34 20.36
N PRO A 257 -10.67 -12.23 20.37
CA PRO A 257 -10.87 -13.65 20.06
C PRO A 257 -11.78 -14.30 21.10
N GLN A 258 -12.78 -15.07 20.64
CA GLN A 258 -13.82 -15.70 21.47
C GLN A 258 -13.28 -16.62 22.59
N LYS A 259 -12.04 -17.10 22.50
CA LYS A 259 -11.46 -18.06 23.45
C LYS A 259 -11.02 -17.45 24.81
N ALA A 260 -10.98 -16.12 24.95
CA ALA A 260 -10.58 -15.45 26.19
C ALA A 260 -11.76 -15.00 27.07
N ALA A 261 -12.99 -15.43 26.75
CA ALA A 261 -14.16 -15.15 27.58
C ALA A 261 -14.19 -16.07 28.81
N GLY A 262 -13.36 -15.77 29.81
CA GLY A 262 -13.51 -16.30 31.16
C GLY A 262 -14.86 -15.90 31.76
N LYS A 263 -15.43 -16.78 32.60
CA LYS A 263 -16.78 -16.70 33.20
C LYS A 263 -17.08 -15.47 34.08
N THR A 264 -16.20 -14.46 34.12
CA THR A 264 -16.32 -13.27 34.97
C THR A 264 -16.43 -11.95 34.20
N ALA A 265 -16.35 -11.96 32.87
CA ALA A 265 -16.66 -10.76 32.08
C ALA A 265 -18.19 -10.59 31.98
N SER A 266 -18.69 -9.41 32.32
CA SER A 266 -20.11 -9.06 32.17
C SER A 266 -20.57 -9.34 30.73
N THR A 267 -21.79 -9.86 30.58
CA THR A 267 -22.40 -10.20 29.28
C THR A 267 -22.48 -9.02 28.30
N SER A 268 -22.21 -7.78 28.75
CA SER A 268 -22.12 -6.58 27.92
C SER A 268 -20.76 -6.36 27.23
N GLU A 269 -19.65 -6.90 27.75
CA GLU A 269 -18.29 -6.63 27.22
C GLU A 269 -17.80 -7.66 26.19
N ALA A 270 -18.51 -8.78 26.06
CA ALA A 270 -18.04 -9.95 25.31
C ALA A 270 -18.38 -9.95 23.81
N ARG A 271 -19.19 -9.01 23.29
CA ARG A 271 -19.80 -9.12 21.94
C ARG A 271 -19.47 -8.03 20.91
N GLY A 272 -18.73 -6.98 21.26
CA GLY A 272 -18.37 -5.97 20.26
C GLY A 272 -17.32 -4.99 20.78
N GLY A 273 -16.30 -4.73 19.96
CA GLY A 273 -15.22 -3.81 20.28
C GLY A 273 -15.78 -2.41 20.53
N GLY A 274 -15.93 -2.04 21.80
CA GLY A 274 -16.44 -0.74 22.21
C GLY A 274 -15.62 0.43 21.66
N LEU A 275 -16.18 1.63 21.78
CA LEU A 275 -15.48 2.86 21.40
C LEU A 275 -14.18 3.00 22.19
N THR A 276 -13.10 3.27 21.47
CA THR A 276 -11.83 3.66 22.08
C THR A 276 -11.92 5.11 22.61
N ALA A 277 -10.90 5.57 23.33
CA ALA A 277 -10.79 6.98 23.70
C ALA A 277 -10.77 7.92 22.47
N VAL A 278 -10.25 7.45 21.33
CA VAL A 278 -10.34 8.18 20.06
C VAL A 278 -11.78 8.16 19.56
N GLY A 279 -12.43 7.00 19.52
CA GLY A 279 -13.83 6.86 19.07
C GLY A 279 -14.81 7.73 19.86
N GLN A 280 -14.63 7.83 21.18
CA GLN A 280 -15.44 8.70 22.04
C GLN A 280 -15.29 10.18 21.70
N LYS A 281 -14.08 10.63 21.34
CA LYS A 281 -13.85 12.00 20.86
C LYS A 281 -14.44 12.24 19.48
N LEU A 282 -14.30 11.26 18.57
CA LEU A 282 -14.85 11.37 17.22
C LEU A 282 -16.37 11.47 17.21
N ALA A 283 -17.06 10.70 18.06
CA ALA A 283 -18.52 10.73 18.15
C ALA A 283 -19.09 12.10 18.58
N GLN A 284 -18.29 12.93 19.26
CA GLN A 284 -18.69 14.27 19.69
C GLN A 284 -18.43 15.36 18.64
N LEU A 285 -17.80 15.02 17.51
CA LEU A 285 -17.52 15.94 16.41
C LEU A 285 -18.51 15.70 15.25
N PRO A 286 -19.27 16.72 14.79
CA PRO A 286 -20.26 16.58 13.72
C PRO A 286 -19.59 16.68 12.33
N VAL A 287 -18.58 15.85 12.10
CA VAL A 287 -17.85 15.77 10.83
C VAL A 287 -17.64 14.32 10.44
N ASP A 288 -17.24 14.11 9.18
CA ASP A 288 -16.78 12.80 8.75
C ASP A 288 -15.69 12.25 9.73
N PRO A 289 -15.78 10.97 10.14
CA PRO A 289 -14.85 10.39 11.10
C PRO A 289 -13.37 10.54 10.72
N ARG A 290 -13.03 10.60 9.42
CA ARG A 290 -11.65 10.84 8.96
C ARG A 290 -11.19 12.25 9.32
N LEU A 291 -12.02 13.26 9.06
CA LEU A 291 -11.71 14.66 9.42
C LEU A 291 -11.60 14.81 10.94
N GLY A 292 -12.52 14.19 11.68
CA GLY A 292 -12.43 14.12 13.14
C GLY A 292 -11.12 13.49 13.61
N ARG A 293 -10.68 12.39 12.95
CA ARG A 293 -9.43 11.69 13.29
C ARG A 293 -8.21 12.58 13.08
N MET A 294 -8.20 13.39 12.03
CA MET A 294 -7.15 14.39 11.78
C MET A 294 -7.11 15.44 12.89
N ILE A 295 -8.26 15.98 13.29
CA ILE A 295 -8.35 16.98 14.36
C ILE A 295 -7.86 16.40 15.70
N VAL A 296 -8.24 15.17 16.02
CA VAL A 296 -7.80 14.49 17.25
C VAL A 296 -6.29 14.23 17.24
N GLU A 297 -5.69 13.88 16.09
CA GLU A 297 -4.23 13.72 15.98
C GLU A 297 -3.50 15.05 16.13
N ALA A 298 -4.04 16.12 15.55
CA ALA A 298 -3.45 17.44 15.60
C ALA A 298 -3.30 17.97 17.04
N GLY A 299 -4.20 17.54 17.94
CA GLY A 299 -4.12 17.84 19.37
C GLY A 299 -2.82 17.35 20.03
N LYS A 300 -2.21 16.27 19.53
CA LYS A 300 -0.94 15.73 20.03
C LYS A 300 0.29 16.42 19.45
N ARG A 301 0.12 17.18 18.36
CA ARG A 301 1.21 17.67 17.49
C ARG A 301 1.29 19.19 17.41
N GLY A 302 0.46 19.92 18.17
CA GLY A 302 0.49 21.38 18.24
C GLY A 302 -0.05 22.11 17.00
N CYS A 303 -0.63 21.40 16.04
CA CYS A 303 -1.09 21.91 14.74
C CYS A 303 -2.63 21.92 14.59
N VAL A 304 -3.36 21.95 15.71
CA VAL A 304 -4.84 21.90 15.75
C VAL A 304 -5.47 22.98 14.87
N ARG A 305 -4.96 24.22 14.94
CA ARG A 305 -5.49 25.36 14.18
C ARG A 305 -5.46 25.06 12.68
N GLU A 306 -4.30 24.66 12.18
CA GLU A 306 -4.07 24.35 10.77
C GLU A 306 -4.98 23.22 10.31
N VAL A 307 -5.04 22.13 11.08
CA VAL A 307 -5.84 20.96 10.71
C VAL A 307 -7.34 21.25 10.80
N MET A 308 -7.82 22.08 11.73
CA MET A 308 -9.22 22.51 11.76
C MET A 308 -9.58 23.42 10.58
N ILE A 309 -8.68 24.34 10.18
CA ILE A 309 -8.88 25.17 8.99
C ILE A 309 -9.03 24.25 7.76
N LEU A 310 -8.16 23.26 7.63
CA LEU A 310 -8.21 22.28 6.55
C LEU A 310 -9.47 21.41 6.61
N ALA A 311 -9.83 20.90 7.79
CA ALA A 311 -11.04 20.10 7.96
C ALA A 311 -12.30 20.88 7.52
N ALA A 312 -12.42 22.14 7.92
CA ALA A 312 -13.51 23.01 7.47
C ALA A 312 -13.45 23.32 5.97
N ALA A 313 -12.26 23.45 5.38
CA ALA A 313 -12.10 23.68 3.95
C ALA A 313 -12.56 22.47 3.12
N LEU A 314 -12.29 21.26 3.60
CA LEU A 314 -12.62 20.01 2.93
C LEU A 314 -14.12 19.67 3.00
N THR A 315 -14.87 20.27 3.92
CA THR A 315 -16.34 20.07 4.02
C THR A 315 -17.15 21.00 3.13
N ILE A 316 -16.53 22.04 2.57
CA ILE A 316 -17.21 23.02 1.72
C ILE A 316 -16.71 22.96 0.28
N GLN A 317 -17.42 23.64 -0.60
CA GLN A 317 -16.92 23.89 -1.94
C GLN A 317 -15.74 24.88 -1.90
N ASP A 318 -14.72 24.65 -2.74
CA ASP A 318 -13.55 25.54 -2.84
C ASP A 318 -14.01 27.00 -3.05
N PRO A 319 -13.55 27.95 -2.20
CA PRO A 319 -13.88 29.36 -2.34
C PRO A 319 -13.27 30.00 -3.59
N ARG A 320 -12.24 29.40 -4.21
CA ARG A 320 -11.64 29.89 -5.45
C ARG A 320 -12.54 29.59 -6.65
N GLU A 321 -12.90 30.62 -7.40
CA GLU A 321 -13.68 30.51 -8.62
C GLU A 321 -12.76 30.52 -9.85
N ARG A 322 -13.11 29.75 -10.87
CA ARG A 322 -12.40 29.74 -12.16
C ARG A 322 -13.41 29.94 -13.30
N PRO A 323 -13.92 31.16 -13.50
CA PRO A 323 -14.88 31.45 -14.56
C PRO A 323 -14.29 31.10 -15.93
N THR A 324 -15.10 30.53 -16.82
CA THR A 324 -14.63 30.02 -18.12
C THR A 324 -13.96 31.09 -18.99
N ASP A 325 -14.48 32.32 -18.96
CA ASP A 325 -13.96 33.49 -19.69
C ASP A 325 -12.67 34.06 -19.09
N LYS A 326 -12.41 33.80 -17.80
CA LYS A 326 -11.31 34.39 -17.03
C LYS A 326 -10.42 33.36 -16.33
N GLN A 327 -10.36 32.14 -16.86
CA GLN A 327 -9.62 31.03 -16.23
C GLN A 327 -8.14 31.36 -16.02
N GLN A 328 -7.48 31.93 -17.03
CA GLN A 328 -6.05 32.27 -16.96
C GLN A 328 -5.78 33.34 -15.90
N LEU A 329 -6.59 34.41 -15.88
CA LEU A 329 -6.46 35.49 -14.90
C LEU A 329 -6.74 35.01 -13.47
N ALA A 330 -7.74 34.15 -13.28
CA ALA A 330 -8.01 33.53 -11.98
C ALA A 330 -6.83 32.65 -11.54
N ALA A 331 -6.29 31.83 -12.45
CA ALA A 331 -5.15 30.97 -12.17
C ALA A 331 -3.90 31.77 -11.78
N GLU A 332 -3.60 32.87 -12.47
CA GLU A 332 -2.49 33.76 -12.15
C GLU A 332 -2.60 34.33 -10.73
N LYS A 333 -3.78 34.85 -10.36
CA LYS A 333 -4.03 35.37 -9.01
C LYS A 333 -3.96 34.30 -7.94
N HIS A 334 -4.45 33.10 -8.21
CA HIS A 334 -4.47 32.00 -7.23
C HIS A 334 -3.12 31.30 -7.10
N ASN A 335 -2.23 31.45 -8.08
CA ASN A 335 -0.91 30.81 -8.07
C ASN A 335 -0.04 31.24 -6.88
N ARG A 336 -0.26 32.44 -6.32
CA ARG A 336 0.45 32.93 -5.12
C ARG A 336 0.18 32.10 -3.86
N PHE A 337 -0.90 31.33 -3.83
CA PHE A 337 -1.22 30.46 -2.70
C PHE A 337 -0.62 29.06 -2.88
N ARG A 338 -0.11 28.74 -4.06
CA ARG A 338 0.31 27.39 -4.40
C ARG A 338 1.56 27.01 -3.61
N ASP A 339 1.51 25.85 -2.97
CA ASP A 339 2.70 25.18 -2.43
C ASP A 339 3.06 24.00 -3.33
N GLU A 340 4.36 23.78 -3.53
CA GLU A 340 4.82 22.80 -4.51
C GLU A 340 4.74 21.35 -4.03
N ASN A 341 4.58 21.15 -2.72
CA ASN A 341 4.57 19.83 -2.09
C ASN A 341 3.19 19.47 -1.52
N SER A 342 2.27 20.44 -1.38
CA SER A 342 0.99 20.23 -0.69
C SER A 342 -0.11 21.20 -1.14
N ASP A 343 -1.17 20.66 -1.74
CA ASP A 343 -2.40 21.43 -1.99
C ASP A 343 -3.07 21.87 -0.67
N PHE A 344 -2.86 21.12 0.43
CA PHE A 344 -3.38 21.49 1.77
C PHE A 344 -2.71 22.77 2.27
N THR A 345 -1.38 22.86 2.15
CA THR A 345 -0.65 24.10 2.45
C THR A 345 -1.21 25.28 1.64
N GLY A 346 -1.64 25.04 0.40
CA GLY A 346 -2.27 26.08 -0.41
C GLY A 346 -3.58 26.64 0.15
N TYR A 347 -4.39 25.82 0.84
CA TYR A 347 -5.55 26.31 1.59
C TYR A 347 -5.14 27.14 2.80
N LEU A 348 -4.11 26.73 3.54
CA LEU A 348 -3.62 27.50 4.69
C LEU A 348 -3.06 28.87 4.27
N ASN A 349 -2.35 28.92 3.14
CA ASN A 349 -1.85 30.16 2.56
C ASN A 349 -3.00 31.11 2.18
N LEU A 350 -4.03 30.57 1.52
CA LEU A 350 -5.23 31.34 1.19
C LEU A 350 -5.93 31.85 2.46
N TRP A 351 -6.08 31.01 3.48
CA TRP A 351 -6.69 31.38 4.75
C TRP A 351 -5.95 32.54 5.43
N ASN A 352 -4.62 32.44 5.55
CA ASN A 352 -3.80 33.49 6.16
C ASN A 352 -3.92 34.82 5.41
N TYR A 353 -3.86 34.77 4.07
CA TYR A 353 -4.06 35.95 3.23
C TYR A 353 -5.42 36.60 3.46
N LEU A 354 -6.50 35.80 3.51
CA LEU A 354 -7.84 36.31 3.76
C LEU A 354 -7.96 36.95 5.14
N GLN A 355 -7.37 36.34 6.17
CA GLN A 355 -7.36 36.88 7.53
C GLN A 355 -6.61 38.22 7.61
N GLU A 356 -5.44 38.31 6.98
CA GLU A 356 -4.65 39.55 6.89
C GLU A 356 -5.46 40.67 6.20
N LYS A 357 -6.01 40.39 5.01
CA LYS A 357 -6.77 41.40 4.26
C LYS A 357 -8.08 41.80 4.95
N GLN A 358 -8.69 40.91 5.73
CA GLN A 358 -9.89 41.24 6.50
C GLN A 358 -9.57 42.13 7.72
N GLN A 359 -8.35 42.06 8.27
CA GLN A 359 -7.90 42.98 9.32
C GLN A 359 -7.54 44.36 8.76
N GLU A 360 -6.96 44.42 7.55
CA GLU A 360 -6.55 45.67 6.91
C GLU A 360 -7.72 46.46 6.27
N LEU A 361 -8.71 45.75 5.72
CA LEU A 361 -9.76 46.36 4.89
C LEU A 361 -11.09 46.46 5.63
N SER A 362 -11.88 47.48 5.26
CA SER A 362 -13.30 47.51 5.66
C SER A 362 -14.07 46.35 5.03
N SER A 363 -15.17 45.92 5.64
CA SER A 363 -15.96 44.78 5.15
C SER A 363 -16.42 44.94 3.69
N SER A 364 -16.73 46.17 3.25
CA SER A 364 -17.10 46.44 1.86
C SER A 364 -15.90 46.34 0.91
N ALA A 365 -14.73 46.80 1.32
CA ALA A 365 -13.49 46.72 0.54
C ALA A 365 -13.01 45.27 0.43
N PHE A 366 -13.07 44.50 1.51
CA PHE A 366 -12.76 43.08 1.52
C PHE A 366 -13.66 42.28 0.56
N ARG A 367 -14.98 42.52 0.58
CA ARG A 367 -15.90 41.88 -0.36
C ARG A 367 -15.59 42.23 -1.83
N ARG A 368 -15.18 43.47 -2.11
CA ARG A 368 -14.72 43.88 -3.45
C ARG A 368 -13.41 43.19 -3.84
N LEU A 369 -12.47 43.05 -2.90
CA LEU A 369 -11.21 42.32 -3.10
C LEU A 369 -11.48 40.86 -3.48
N CYS A 370 -12.27 40.13 -2.68
CA CYS A 370 -12.62 38.74 -2.96
C CYS A 370 -13.19 38.59 -4.38
N ARG A 371 -14.14 39.45 -4.77
CA ARG A 371 -14.71 39.44 -6.13
C ARG A 371 -13.66 39.74 -7.21
N ALA A 372 -12.80 40.74 -6.98
CA ALA A 372 -11.74 41.11 -7.93
C ALA A 372 -10.71 39.99 -8.13
N GLU A 373 -10.53 39.13 -7.12
CA GLU A 373 -9.55 38.04 -7.13
C GLU A 373 -10.15 36.66 -7.35
N PHE A 374 -11.40 36.59 -7.82
CA PHE A 374 -12.11 35.33 -8.10
C PHE A 374 -12.21 34.42 -6.86
N ILE A 375 -12.53 35.01 -5.71
CA ILE A 375 -12.77 34.32 -4.44
C ILE A 375 -14.23 34.59 -4.04
N ASN A 376 -15.00 33.53 -3.84
CA ASN A 376 -16.38 33.61 -3.42
C ASN A 376 -16.48 33.99 -1.94
N TYR A 377 -16.87 35.24 -1.66
CA TYR A 377 -17.00 35.76 -0.29
C TYR A 377 -17.96 34.95 0.60
N LEU A 378 -19.05 34.40 0.05
CA LEU A 378 -19.99 33.61 0.86
C LEU A 378 -19.38 32.29 1.32
N ARG A 379 -18.63 31.61 0.44
CA ARG A 379 -17.88 30.39 0.80
C ARG A 379 -16.75 30.68 1.79
N VAL A 380 -16.10 31.84 1.68
CA VAL A 380 -15.12 32.29 2.70
C VAL A 380 -15.78 32.45 4.07
N ARG A 381 -16.95 33.09 4.12
CA ARG A 381 -17.71 33.23 5.37
C ARG A 381 -18.14 31.86 5.93
N GLU A 382 -18.67 30.99 5.08
CA GLU A 382 -19.03 29.61 5.45
C GLU A 382 -17.82 28.85 6.02
N TRP A 383 -16.66 28.97 5.38
CA TRP A 383 -15.42 28.38 5.87
C TRP A 383 -15.04 28.89 7.27
N GLN A 384 -15.14 30.20 7.49
CA GLN A 384 -14.84 30.85 8.78
C GLN A 384 -15.84 30.45 9.88
N ASP A 385 -17.12 30.35 9.52
CA ASP A 385 -18.20 29.94 10.42
C ASP A 385 -18.00 28.48 10.85
N LEU A 386 -17.73 27.57 9.92
CA LEU A 386 -17.44 26.16 10.20
C LEU A 386 -16.19 25.99 11.05
N PHE A 387 -15.10 26.70 10.76
CA PHE A 387 -13.91 26.70 11.62
C PHE A 387 -14.25 27.12 13.06
N THR A 388 -15.09 28.15 13.21
CA THR A 388 -15.53 28.64 14.52
C THR A 388 -16.38 27.60 15.26
N GLN A 389 -17.29 26.92 14.57
CA GLN A 389 -18.11 25.84 15.12
C GLN A 389 -17.25 24.65 15.56
N LEU A 390 -16.33 24.18 14.71
CA LEU A 390 -15.42 23.08 15.04
C LEU A 390 -14.57 23.40 16.26
N ARG A 391 -14.07 24.63 16.37
CA ARG A 391 -13.34 25.09 17.55
C ARG A 391 -14.19 25.02 18.82
N GLN A 392 -15.44 25.46 18.76
CA GLN A 392 -16.35 25.43 19.93
C GLN A 392 -16.60 24.00 20.40
N LEU A 393 -16.77 23.07 19.46
CA LEU A 393 -17.06 21.66 19.74
C LEU A 393 -15.83 20.86 20.18
N ALA A 394 -14.64 21.26 19.73
CA ALA A 394 -13.39 20.60 20.12
C ALA A 394 -12.90 21.01 21.51
N ARG A 395 -13.29 22.20 22.00
CA ARG A 395 -12.86 22.72 23.31
C ARG A 395 -13.24 21.80 24.49
N PRO A 396 -14.48 21.27 24.61
CA PRO A 396 -14.84 20.27 25.62
C PRO A 396 -13.99 18.99 25.58
N LEU A 397 -13.41 18.65 24.43
CA LEU A 397 -12.61 17.43 24.22
C LEU A 397 -11.14 17.59 24.67
N GLY A 398 -10.79 18.72 25.27
CA GLY A 398 -9.42 19.08 25.63
C GLY A 398 -8.55 19.45 24.43
N ILE A 399 -9.15 19.70 23.27
CA ILE A 399 -8.44 20.12 22.06
C ILE A 399 -8.46 21.65 22.02
N THR A 400 -7.43 22.25 22.62
CA THR A 400 -7.28 23.71 22.71
C THR A 400 -6.40 24.23 21.60
N LEU A 401 -6.69 25.45 21.13
CA LEU A 401 -5.88 26.15 20.15
C LEU A 401 -5.53 27.55 20.61
N ASP A 402 -4.33 28.01 20.26
CA ASP A 402 -3.92 29.38 20.50
C ASP A 402 -4.63 30.32 19.52
N ASN A 403 -5.46 31.20 20.08
CA ASN A 403 -6.26 32.15 19.32
C ASN A 403 -5.45 33.32 18.74
N ARG A 404 -4.22 33.55 19.21
CA ARG A 404 -3.43 34.75 18.87
C ARG A 404 -2.49 34.57 17.67
N ARG A 405 -2.16 33.33 17.30
CA ARG A 405 -1.30 33.04 16.14
C ARG A 405 -2.07 32.82 14.84
N LEU A 406 -1.48 33.25 13.73
CA LEU A 406 -1.90 32.79 12.39
C LEU A 406 -1.54 31.31 12.20
N ALA A 407 -2.08 30.68 11.15
CA ALA A 407 -1.63 29.35 10.77
C ALA A 407 -0.16 29.42 10.37
N ASP A 408 0.64 28.43 10.77
CA ASP A 408 2.05 28.33 10.39
C ASP A 408 2.29 27.02 9.63
N PRO A 409 2.03 27.01 8.31
CA PRO A 409 2.17 25.80 7.49
C PRO A 409 3.61 25.32 7.37
N VAL A 410 4.58 26.23 7.49
CA VAL A 410 6.00 25.93 7.32
C VAL A 410 6.57 25.36 8.61
N GLY A 411 6.38 26.04 9.75
CA GLY A 411 6.87 25.59 11.04
C GLY A 411 6.21 24.31 11.54
N ASN A 412 4.95 24.08 11.18
CA ASN A 412 4.20 22.87 11.57
C ASN A 412 4.04 21.84 10.44
N HIS A 413 4.83 21.93 9.36
CA HIS A 413 4.67 21.10 8.16
C HIS A 413 4.44 19.61 8.48
N ASP A 414 5.37 18.98 9.20
CA ASP A 414 5.31 17.55 9.51
C ASP A 414 4.13 17.25 10.44
N GLY A 415 3.92 18.07 11.47
CA GLY A 415 2.79 17.92 12.39
C GLY A 415 1.45 17.93 11.65
N ILE A 416 1.27 18.83 10.68
CA ILE A 416 0.07 18.93 9.84
C ILE A 416 -0.08 17.68 8.98
N HIS A 417 0.94 17.31 8.21
CA HIS A 417 0.84 16.21 7.24
C HIS A 417 0.69 14.85 7.93
N ILE A 418 1.35 14.63 9.06
CA ILE A 418 1.17 13.42 9.87
C ILE A 418 -0.26 13.36 10.45
N SER A 419 -0.82 14.51 10.86
CA SER A 419 -2.21 14.58 11.34
C SER A 419 -3.21 14.28 10.22
N LEU A 420 -3.00 14.84 9.03
CA LEU A 420 -3.81 14.54 7.83
C LEU A 420 -3.76 13.05 7.50
N LEU A 421 -2.56 12.47 7.51
CA LEU A 421 -2.33 11.06 7.19
C LEU A 421 -3.15 10.13 8.10
N SER A 422 -3.40 10.50 9.36
CA SER A 422 -4.22 9.70 10.29
C SER A 422 -5.67 9.49 9.87
N GLY A 423 -6.25 10.42 9.10
CA GLY A 423 -7.58 10.23 8.49
C GLY A 423 -7.52 9.70 7.05
N LEU A 424 -6.34 9.79 6.40
CA LEU A 424 -6.15 9.52 4.97
C LEU A 424 -5.30 8.28 4.67
N LEU A 425 -5.10 7.38 5.65
CA LEU A 425 -4.28 6.16 5.48
C LEU A 425 -4.69 5.29 4.28
N SER A 426 -5.97 5.33 3.89
CA SER A 426 -6.50 4.62 2.73
C SER A 426 -6.41 5.39 1.41
N HIS A 427 -6.02 6.67 1.43
CA HIS A 427 -5.90 7.55 0.26
C HIS A 427 -4.44 7.87 -0.03
N ILE A 428 -3.55 6.91 0.22
CA ILE A 428 -2.13 7.00 -0.12
C ILE A 428 -1.83 6.26 -1.42
N GLY A 429 -0.76 6.65 -2.10
CA GLY A 429 -0.23 5.90 -3.23
C GLY A 429 1.26 6.14 -3.47
N ILE A 430 1.87 5.16 -4.14
CA ILE A 430 3.24 5.20 -4.65
C ILE A 430 3.23 5.33 -6.17
N LEU A 431 4.08 6.19 -6.72
CA LEU A 431 4.15 6.43 -8.16
C LEU A 431 4.66 5.17 -8.90
N ASP A 432 3.92 4.75 -9.92
CA ASP A 432 4.38 3.85 -10.98
C ASP A 432 4.86 4.74 -12.15
N GLU A 433 6.18 4.91 -12.25
CA GLU A 433 6.81 5.78 -13.26
C GLU A 433 6.47 5.36 -14.70
N ARG A 434 6.24 4.06 -14.95
CA ARG A 434 5.95 3.55 -16.29
C ARG A 434 4.55 3.96 -16.76
N LYS A 435 3.59 3.97 -15.84
CA LYS A 435 2.18 4.27 -16.15
C LYS A 435 1.78 5.72 -15.89
N ARG A 436 2.64 6.48 -15.20
CA ARG A 436 2.35 7.84 -14.69
C ARG A 436 1.06 7.86 -13.85
N GLU A 437 0.87 6.80 -13.07
CA GLU A 437 -0.24 6.61 -12.15
C GLU A 437 0.29 6.15 -10.80
N TYR A 438 -0.52 6.32 -9.76
CA TYR A 438 -0.18 5.90 -8.40
C TYR A 438 -0.83 4.57 -8.09
N ALA A 439 -0.03 3.60 -7.62
CA ALA A 439 -0.51 2.39 -6.99
C ALA A 439 -0.94 2.71 -5.56
N GLY A 440 -2.24 2.68 -5.31
CA GLY A 440 -2.87 3.07 -4.05
C GLY A 440 -3.26 1.90 -3.16
N ALA A 441 -3.80 2.24 -2.00
CA ALA A 441 -4.34 1.27 -1.05
C ALA A 441 -5.36 0.33 -1.70
N ARG A 442 -5.35 -0.94 -1.27
CA ARG A 442 -6.28 -2.00 -1.71
C ARG A 442 -6.30 -2.23 -3.23
N GLY A 443 -5.14 -2.04 -3.88
CA GLY A 443 -4.99 -2.28 -5.32
C GLY A 443 -5.63 -1.21 -6.21
N SER A 444 -6.04 -0.08 -5.64
CA SER A 444 -6.51 1.07 -6.41
C SER A 444 -5.39 1.65 -7.29
N ARG A 445 -5.76 2.26 -8.42
CA ARG A 445 -4.85 3.06 -9.23
C ARG A 445 -5.49 4.40 -9.51
N PHE A 446 -4.74 5.47 -9.29
CA PHE A 446 -5.25 6.83 -9.45
C PHE A 446 -4.19 7.77 -10.02
N ALA A 447 -4.63 8.91 -10.56
CA ALA A 447 -3.75 9.98 -10.97
C ALA A 447 -4.06 11.25 -10.19
N ILE A 448 -3.05 12.11 -9.99
CA ILE A 448 -3.26 13.43 -9.38
C ILE A 448 -4.12 14.28 -10.32
N PHE A 449 -5.10 15.00 -9.77
CA PHE A 449 -5.96 15.89 -10.56
C PHE A 449 -5.15 17.02 -11.22
N PRO A 450 -5.39 17.37 -12.51
CA PRO A 450 -4.59 18.38 -13.23
C PRO A 450 -4.54 19.76 -12.59
N GLY A 451 -5.54 20.09 -11.75
CA GLY A 451 -5.58 21.34 -11.00
C GLY A 451 -4.68 21.41 -9.76
N SER A 452 -4.02 20.31 -9.38
CA SER A 452 -3.09 20.21 -8.25
C SER A 452 -1.71 20.77 -8.59
N ALA A 453 -1.02 21.34 -7.61
CA ALA A 453 0.38 21.74 -7.75
C ALA A 453 1.32 20.55 -8.02
N LEU A 454 0.93 19.36 -7.55
CA LEU A 454 1.74 18.14 -7.63
C LEU A 454 1.60 17.43 -8.99
N PHE A 455 0.64 17.83 -9.84
CA PHE A 455 0.33 17.12 -11.09
C PHE A 455 1.55 16.94 -12.01
N LYS A 456 2.36 17.99 -12.16
CA LYS A 456 3.58 17.93 -12.99
C LYS A 456 4.76 17.30 -12.27
N LYS A 457 4.89 17.52 -10.96
CA LYS A 457 6.04 17.04 -10.17
C LYS A 457 6.00 15.54 -9.91
N SER A 458 4.80 14.97 -9.77
CA SER A 458 4.59 13.54 -9.52
C SER A 458 5.54 12.96 -8.45
N PRO A 459 5.46 13.41 -7.18
CA PRO A 459 6.34 12.88 -6.14
C PRO A 459 6.08 11.39 -5.88
N THR A 460 7.09 10.66 -5.40
CA THR A 460 7.04 9.19 -5.22
C THR A 460 5.88 8.75 -4.34
N PHE A 461 5.65 9.43 -3.22
CA PHE A 461 4.57 9.12 -2.27
C PHE A 461 3.62 10.30 -2.14
N VAL A 462 2.32 10.04 -2.26
CA VAL A 462 1.27 11.03 -2.08
C VAL A 462 0.14 10.52 -1.22
N MET A 463 -0.45 11.44 -0.45
CA MET A 463 -1.77 11.28 0.14
C MET A 463 -2.74 12.26 -0.52
N ALA A 464 -4.02 11.91 -0.57
CA ALA A 464 -5.08 12.75 -1.12
C ALA A 464 -6.24 12.90 -0.13
N ALA A 465 -6.86 14.07 -0.08
CA ALA A 465 -8.08 14.25 0.72
C ALA A 465 -9.20 13.34 0.20
N GLU A 466 -9.36 13.32 -1.13
CA GLU A 466 -10.40 12.57 -1.81
C GLU A 466 -9.86 11.84 -3.03
N LEU A 467 -10.35 10.63 -3.23
CA LEU A 467 -10.23 9.89 -4.49
C LEU A 467 -11.62 9.90 -5.12
N VAL A 468 -11.77 10.44 -6.32
CA VAL A 468 -13.07 10.57 -7.03
C VAL A 468 -12.96 9.98 -8.42
N GLU A 469 -13.90 9.09 -8.76
CA GLU A 469 -13.92 8.44 -10.06
C GLU A 469 -14.84 9.20 -11.03
N THR A 470 -14.27 9.68 -12.14
CA THR A 470 -15.00 10.27 -13.25
C THR A 470 -14.76 9.45 -14.53
N SER A 471 -13.82 9.86 -15.38
CA SER A 471 -13.30 9.04 -16.49
C SER A 471 -12.25 8.03 -16.03
N ARG A 472 -11.52 8.38 -14.98
CA ARG A 472 -10.61 7.53 -14.22
C ARG A 472 -10.62 7.98 -12.76
N LEU A 473 -9.89 7.28 -11.90
CA LEU A 473 -9.77 7.65 -10.50
C LEU A 473 -8.80 8.83 -10.33
N TRP A 474 -9.29 9.94 -9.80
CA TRP A 474 -8.51 11.16 -9.59
C TRP A 474 -8.32 11.45 -8.11
N ALA A 475 -7.08 11.72 -7.71
CA ALA A 475 -6.74 12.27 -6.40
C ALA A 475 -6.92 13.80 -6.41
N ARG A 476 -7.79 14.30 -5.53
CA ARG A 476 -8.05 15.73 -5.33
C ARG A 476 -7.50 16.17 -3.98
N VAL A 477 -6.88 17.36 -3.99
CA VAL A 477 -6.15 17.93 -2.84
C VAL A 477 -5.09 16.95 -2.35
N ALA A 478 -3.94 16.97 -3.00
CA ALA A 478 -2.85 16.03 -2.75
C ALA A 478 -1.69 16.67 -1.99
N ALA A 479 -0.94 15.86 -1.24
CA ALA A 479 0.33 16.25 -0.67
C ALA A 479 1.35 15.12 -0.71
N LYS A 480 2.62 15.50 -0.86
CA LYS A 480 3.77 14.63 -0.64
C LYS A 480 3.81 14.27 0.85
N PHE A 481 4.16 13.04 1.17
CA PHE A 481 4.39 12.62 2.54
C PHE A 481 5.62 11.69 2.64
N ASP A 482 6.22 11.61 3.83
CA ASP A 482 7.26 10.62 4.11
C ASP A 482 6.59 9.29 4.53
N PRO A 483 6.90 8.16 3.89
CA PRO A 483 6.31 6.87 4.24
C PRO A 483 6.52 6.45 5.71
N LEU A 484 7.57 6.93 6.39
CA LEU A 484 7.83 6.65 7.81
C LEU A 484 6.71 7.21 8.70
N TRP A 485 6.05 8.28 8.28
CA TRP A 485 4.91 8.86 9.01
C TRP A 485 3.73 7.91 9.07
N ALA A 486 3.51 7.08 8.04
CA ALA A 486 2.43 6.11 8.01
C ALA A 486 2.66 5.01 9.07
N GLU A 487 3.91 4.55 9.23
CA GLU A 487 4.30 3.59 10.27
C GLU A 487 4.11 4.19 11.68
N GLN A 488 4.42 5.48 11.86
CA GLN A 488 4.25 6.19 13.14
C GLN A 488 2.77 6.33 13.54
N VAL A 489 1.89 6.66 12.59
CA VAL A 489 0.49 6.97 12.87
C VAL A 489 -0.36 5.72 13.09
N ALA A 490 -0.01 4.62 12.41
CA ALA A 490 -0.81 3.40 12.42
C ALA A 490 0.06 2.14 12.49
N PRO A 491 0.83 1.96 13.58
CA PRO A 491 1.75 0.82 13.72
C PRO A 491 1.05 -0.54 13.73
N ASP A 492 -0.22 -0.58 14.13
CA ASP A 492 -1.05 -1.79 14.18
C ASP A 492 -1.68 -2.17 12.84
N LEU A 493 -1.69 -1.25 11.87
CA LEU A 493 -2.30 -1.45 10.55
C LEU A 493 -1.29 -1.90 9.48
N VAL A 494 0.01 -1.71 9.75
CA VAL A 494 1.05 -2.13 8.82
C VAL A 494 1.31 -3.62 8.91
N LYS A 495 1.57 -4.24 7.76
CA LYS A 495 2.01 -5.63 7.66
C LYS A 495 3.50 -5.67 7.39
N ARG A 496 4.23 -6.44 8.20
CA ARG A 496 5.67 -6.62 8.11
C ARG A 496 5.97 -8.01 7.55
N SER A 497 6.88 -8.08 6.60
CA SER A 497 7.41 -9.34 6.07
C SER A 497 8.94 -9.27 6.10
N TYR A 498 9.57 -10.39 6.46
CA TYR A 498 11.01 -10.48 6.62
C TYR A 498 11.59 -11.46 5.59
N SER A 499 12.76 -11.16 5.05
CA SER A 499 13.46 -12.00 4.08
C SER A 499 14.96 -11.99 4.30
N GLU A 500 15.63 -13.03 3.78
CA GLU A 500 17.10 -13.17 3.78
C GLU A 500 17.75 -12.99 5.16
N PRO A 501 17.34 -13.76 6.19
CA PRO A 501 18.08 -13.79 7.44
C PRO A 501 19.50 -14.34 7.17
N HIS A 502 20.51 -13.56 7.51
CA HIS A 502 21.92 -13.93 7.27
C HIS A 502 22.82 -13.43 8.40
N TRP A 503 23.87 -14.19 8.69
CA TRP A 503 24.93 -13.73 9.58
C TRP A 503 25.69 -12.55 8.98
N SER A 504 26.03 -11.55 9.81
CA SER A 504 26.88 -10.45 9.40
C SER A 504 28.04 -10.28 10.37
N THR A 505 29.22 -10.81 10.00
CA THR A 505 30.46 -10.67 10.78
C THR A 505 30.79 -9.21 11.12
N LYS A 506 30.44 -8.26 10.25
CA LYS A 506 30.65 -6.82 10.52
C LYS A 506 29.77 -6.29 11.65
N GLN A 507 28.53 -6.79 11.77
CA GLN A 507 27.58 -6.35 12.80
C GLN A 507 27.61 -7.26 14.04
N GLY A 508 28.20 -8.44 13.93
CA GLY A 508 28.20 -9.46 14.96
C GLY A 508 26.80 -9.95 15.33
N ALA A 509 25.89 -9.96 14.36
CA ALA A 509 24.50 -10.32 14.56
C ALA A 509 23.86 -10.81 13.26
N VAL A 510 22.77 -11.57 13.39
CA VAL A 510 21.93 -11.96 12.27
C VAL A 510 21.09 -10.78 11.82
N MET A 511 21.20 -10.46 10.53
CA MET A 511 20.54 -9.35 9.87
C MET A 511 19.51 -9.89 8.89
N ALA A 512 18.43 -9.15 8.68
CA ALA A 512 17.42 -9.48 7.69
C ALA A 512 16.91 -8.21 7.01
N TYR A 513 16.19 -8.39 5.90
CA TYR A 513 15.47 -7.31 5.25
C TYR A 513 13.99 -7.34 5.66
N GLU A 514 13.49 -6.19 6.10
CA GLU A 514 12.09 -5.96 6.42
C GLU A 514 11.43 -5.16 5.31
N LYS A 515 10.29 -5.66 4.84
CA LYS A 515 9.36 -4.94 3.97
C LYS A 515 8.09 -4.63 4.75
N VAL A 516 7.66 -3.37 4.71
CA VAL A 516 6.47 -2.89 5.42
C VAL A 516 5.45 -2.40 4.40
N THR A 517 4.23 -2.93 4.51
CA THR A 517 3.11 -2.57 3.64
C THR A 517 1.94 -2.01 4.44
N LEU A 518 1.28 -0.99 3.91
CA LEU A 518 0.04 -0.44 4.46
C LEU A 518 -1.06 -0.58 3.41
N TYR A 519 -2.07 -1.40 3.70
CA TYR A 519 -3.14 -1.74 2.76
C TYR A 519 -2.66 -2.21 1.38
N GLY A 520 -1.51 -2.89 1.32
CA GLY A 520 -0.89 -3.37 0.08
C GLY A 520 0.06 -2.37 -0.60
N VAL A 521 0.13 -1.11 -0.14
CA VAL A 521 1.13 -0.14 -0.62
C VAL A 521 2.45 -0.40 0.11
N PRO A 522 3.58 -0.65 -0.59
CA PRO A 522 4.88 -0.80 0.04
C PRO A 522 5.38 0.57 0.51
N ILE A 523 5.17 0.88 1.79
CA ILE A 523 5.68 2.12 2.41
C ILE A 523 7.17 2.01 2.70
N ILE A 524 7.66 0.82 3.05
CA ILE A 524 9.08 0.52 3.18
C ILE A 524 9.36 -0.70 2.31
N ALA A 525 10.08 -0.50 1.21
CA ALA A 525 10.41 -1.58 0.28
C ALA A 525 11.40 -2.57 0.91
N GLN A 526 12.46 -2.05 1.52
CA GLN A 526 13.54 -2.85 2.09
C GLN A 526 14.28 -2.04 3.17
N ARG A 527 14.17 -2.46 4.43
CA ARG A 527 14.90 -1.90 5.59
C ARG A 527 15.72 -3.00 6.23
N ARG A 528 17.03 -2.79 6.38
CA ARG A 528 17.88 -3.75 7.10
C ARG A 528 17.59 -3.66 8.60
N ILE A 529 17.33 -4.80 9.23
CA ILE A 529 17.03 -4.90 10.66
C ILE A 529 17.85 -6.00 11.33
N ASN A 530 18.02 -5.90 12.64
CA ASN A 530 18.52 -7.01 13.46
C ASN A 530 17.40 -8.05 13.61
N TYR A 531 17.65 -9.26 13.12
CA TYR A 531 16.64 -10.30 13.02
C TYR A 531 16.31 -10.96 14.36
N ALA A 532 17.19 -10.86 15.35
CA ALA A 532 16.95 -11.41 16.68
C ALA A 532 15.74 -10.77 17.40
N ARG A 533 15.28 -9.59 16.97
CA ARG A 533 14.05 -8.94 17.47
C ARG A 533 12.77 -9.57 16.90
N VAL A 534 12.90 -10.31 15.81
CA VAL A 534 11.79 -10.94 15.08
C VAL A 534 11.74 -12.41 15.45
N ASP A 535 12.85 -13.11 15.26
CA ASP A 535 13.01 -14.52 15.57
C ASP A 535 14.36 -14.75 16.27
N PRO A 536 14.38 -14.75 17.62
CA PRO A 536 15.61 -14.98 18.36
C PRO A 536 16.15 -16.40 18.20
N VAL A 537 15.28 -17.39 17.93
CA VAL A 537 15.68 -18.80 17.81
C VAL A 537 16.49 -18.99 16.54
N VAL A 538 15.97 -18.56 15.40
CA VAL A 538 16.68 -18.62 14.11
C VAL A 538 17.94 -17.75 14.15
N ALA A 539 17.88 -16.59 14.82
CA ALA A 539 19.05 -15.73 14.97
C ALA A 539 20.18 -16.40 15.79
N ARG A 540 19.83 -17.17 16.81
CA ARG A 540 20.82 -17.95 17.58
C ARG A 540 21.38 -19.10 16.77
N GLU A 541 20.53 -19.83 16.06
CA GLU A 541 20.97 -20.93 15.20
C GLU A 541 22.01 -20.45 14.19
N LEU A 542 21.68 -19.40 13.43
CA LEU A 542 22.58 -18.81 12.44
C LEU A 542 23.85 -18.21 13.08
N PHE A 543 23.75 -17.68 14.29
CA PHE A 543 24.95 -17.25 15.03
C PHE A 543 25.87 -18.45 15.31
N ILE A 544 25.36 -19.56 15.84
CA ILE A 544 26.19 -20.72 16.15
C ILE A 544 26.78 -21.31 14.86
N ARG A 545 25.96 -21.57 13.84
CA ARG A 545 26.42 -22.15 12.57
C ARG A 545 27.50 -21.30 11.91
N HIS A 546 27.21 -20.03 11.63
CA HIS A 546 28.17 -19.21 10.89
C HIS A 546 29.34 -18.73 11.77
N ALA A 547 29.07 -18.22 12.97
CA ALA A 547 30.12 -17.61 13.78
C ALA A 547 31.02 -18.66 14.46
N LEU A 548 30.44 -19.71 15.03
CA LEU A 548 31.18 -20.68 15.85
C LEU A 548 31.64 -21.91 15.06
N VAL A 549 30.78 -22.45 14.20
CA VAL A 549 31.10 -23.67 13.42
C VAL A 549 31.92 -23.32 12.18
N GLU A 550 31.35 -22.55 11.24
CA GLU A 550 32.03 -22.17 9.99
C GLU A 550 33.25 -21.26 10.23
N GLY A 551 33.22 -20.48 11.32
CA GLY A 551 34.34 -19.64 11.76
C GLY A 551 34.29 -18.20 11.24
N ASP A 552 33.12 -17.73 10.78
CA ASP A 552 32.87 -16.36 10.31
C ASP A 552 32.78 -15.34 11.47
N TRP A 553 33.72 -15.43 12.42
CA TRP A 553 33.74 -14.65 13.65
C TRP A 553 35.11 -14.07 13.94
N ARG A 554 35.15 -12.75 14.09
CA ARG A 554 36.38 -12.02 14.45
C ARG A 554 36.44 -11.81 15.96
N THR A 555 37.03 -12.75 16.67
CA THR A 555 37.05 -12.76 18.14
C THR A 555 38.44 -12.86 18.76
N HIS A 556 38.54 -12.41 20.01
CA HIS A 556 39.73 -12.55 20.86
C HIS A 556 39.57 -13.69 21.89
N HIS A 557 38.49 -14.48 21.81
CA HIS A 557 38.27 -15.58 22.74
C HIS A 557 39.25 -16.72 22.48
N LYS A 558 40.00 -17.11 23.52
CA LYS A 558 41.05 -18.13 23.40
C LYS A 558 40.53 -19.52 23.03
N PHE A 559 39.37 -19.92 23.55
CA PHE A 559 38.75 -21.21 23.23
C PHE A 559 38.51 -21.35 21.72
N PHE A 560 38.02 -20.29 21.07
CA PHE A 560 37.73 -20.31 19.64
C PHE A 560 38.99 -20.57 18.80
N HIS A 561 40.10 -19.91 19.15
CA HIS A 561 41.40 -20.13 18.47
C HIS A 561 41.95 -21.54 18.73
N ARG A 562 41.77 -22.09 19.94
CA ARG A 562 42.14 -23.49 20.24
C ARG A 562 41.29 -24.49 19.45
N ASN A 563 39.99 -24.28 19.39
CA ASN A 563 39.06 -25.12 18.62
C ASN A 563 39.37 -25.09 17.13
N ARG A 564 39.64 -23.91 16.55
CA ARG A 564 40.05 -23.81 15.14
C ARG A 564 41.39 -24.48 14.87
N ALA A 565 42.35 -24.38 15.79
CA ALA A 565 43.62 -25.10 15.67
C ALA A 565 43.38 -26.62 15.69
N LEU A 566 42.53 -27.12 16.59
CA LEU A 566 42.22 -28.54 16.69
C LEU A 566 41.45 -29.06 15.46
N LEU A 567 40.49 -28.29 14.93
CA LEU A 567 39.83 -28.62 13.66
C LEU A 567 40.83 -28.71 12.51
N ASN A 568 41.73 -27.73 12.38
CA ASN A 568 42.78 -27.77 11.36
C ASN A 568 43.72 -28.98 11.53
N GLU A 569 44.05 -29.38 12.77
CA GLU A 569 44.85 -30.58 13.03
C GLU A 569 44.13 -31.87 12.59
N VAL A 570 42.80 -31.93 12.75
CA VAL A 570 41.98 -33.07 12.29
C VAL A 570 41.83 -33.05 10.77
N GLU A 571 41.63 -31.89 10.14
CA GLU A 571 41.63 -31.74 8.68
C GLU A 571 42.98 -32.14 8.06
N GLU A 572 44.11 -31.78 8.69
CA GLU A 572 45.44 -32.24 8.30
C GLU A 572 45.59 -33.77 8.46
N LEU A 573 44.96 -34.36 9.47
CA LEU A 573 44.88 -35.82 9.63
C LEU A 573 44.04 -36.45 8.50
N GLU A 574 42.86 -35.90 8.18
CA GLU A 574 42.02 -36.37 7.06
C GLU A 574 42.79 -36.37 5.73
N ALA A 575 43.47 -35.26 5.42
CA ALA A 575 44.26 -35.11 4.21
C ALA A 575 45.43 -36.11 4.17
N ARG A 576 46.11 -36.32 5.30
CA ARG A 576 47.17 -37.33 5.42
C ARG A 576 46.65 -38.73 5.17
N MET A 577 45.55 -39.09 5.81
CA MET A 577 44.97 -40.43 5.78
C MET A 577 44.11 -40.69 4.53
N ARG A 578 43.86 -39.66 3.71
CA ARG A 578 42.98 -39.71 2.53
C ARG A 578 41.58 -40.27 2.85
N ARG A 579 41.08 -40.02 4.06
CA ARG A 579 39.72 -40.33 4.53
C ARG A 579 38.99 -39.02 4.78
N ARG A 580 37.78 -38.89 4.23
CA ARG A 580 36.96 -37.66 4.31
C ARG A 580 35.82 -37.76 5.33
N ASP A 581 35.83 -38.86 6.08
CA ASP A 581 34.83 -39.29 7.05
C ASP A 581 35.42 -39.34 8.46
N LEU A 582 36.56 -38.68 8.68
CA LEU A 582 37.29 -38.65 9.95
C LEU A 582 36.81 -37.49 10.82
N LEU A 583 36.55 -36.33 10.23
CA LEU A 583 36.00 -35.15 10.89
C LEU A 583 34.47 -35.28 11.00
N VAL A 584 33.93 -35.04 12.19
CA VAL A 584 32.47 -34.95 12.40
C VAL A 584 31.86 -33.81 11.58
N ASP A 585 30.58 -33.95 11.22
CA ASP A 585 29.89 -32.94 10.42
C ASP A 585 29.61 -31.64 11.21
N ASP A 586 29.29 -30.57 10.46
CA ASP A 586 28.93 -29.27 11.02
C ASP A 586 27.73 -29.34 11.97
N GLU A 587 26.84 -30.33 11.80
CA GLU A 587 25.68 -30.52 12.68
C GLU A 587 26.12 -31.01 14.06
N THR A 588 27.07 -31.93 14.13
CA THR A 588 27.65 -32.40 15.40
C THR A 588 28.32 -31.24 16.15
N LEU A 589 29.07 -30.39 15.44
CA LEU A 589 29.68 -29.18 16.01
C LEU A 589 28.62 -28.17 16.47
N PHE A 590 27.55 -28.03 15.69
CA PHE A 590 26.42 -27.18 16.06
C PHE A 590 25.74 -27.68 17.34
N GLU A 591 25.41 -28.97 17.44
CA GLU A 591 24.79 -29.58 18.62
C GLU A 591 25.65 -29.43 19.87
N PHE A 592 26.98 -29.56 19.73
CA PHE A 592 27.93 -29.33 20.82
C PHE A 592 27.78 -27.92 21.41
N TYR A 593 27.77 -26.90 20.56
CA TYR A 593 27.61 -25.51 20.98
C TYR A 593 26.18 -25.23 21.46
N ASP A 594 25.16 -25.75 20.76
CA ASP A 594 23.74 -25.55 21.07
C ASP A 594 23.39 -26.03 22.47
N ALA A 595 23.89 -27.21 22.85
CA ALA A 595 23.65 -27.80 24.17
C ALA A 595 24.26 -27.00 25.33
N ARG A 596 25.29 -26.17 25.06
CA ARG A 596 26.09 -25.48 26.09
C ARG A 596 25.84 -23.99 26.16
N ILE A 597 25.54 -23.36 25.03
CA ILE A 597 25.34 -21.91 24.93
C ILE A 597 23.89 -21.56 25.32
N GLY A 598 23.74 -20.57 26.20
CA GLY A 598 22.44 -20.08 26.67
C GLY A 598 21.51 -19.67 25.51
N GLN A 599 20.19 -19.85 25.72
CA GLN A 599 19.15 -19.54 24.72
C GLN A 599 19.06 -18.04 24.41
N GLU A 600 19.53 -17.18 25.31
CA GLU A 600 19.61 -15.73 25.16
C GLU A 600 20.73 -15.25 24.22
N VAL A 601 21.64 -16.13 23.84
CA VAL A 601 22.84 -15.80 23.05
C VAL A 601 22.52 -15.75 21.57
N VAL A 602 21.97 -14.63 21.13
CA VAL A 602 21.51 -14.41 19.73
C VAL A 602 22.44 -13.51 18.90
N SER A 603 23.60 -13.13 19.44
CA SER A 603 24.60 -12.24 18.79
C SER A 603 25.96 -12.30 19.50
N GLU A 604 27.02 -11.77 18.90
CA GLU A 604 28.35 -11.68 19.53
C GLU A 604 28.29 -10.94 20.88
N ARG A 605 27.53 -9.83 20.96
CA ARG A 605 27.40 -9.06 22.20
C ARG A 605 26.70 -9.83 23.31
N HIS A 606 25.73 -10.67 22.95
CA HIS A 606 25.08 -11.54 23.93
C HIS A 606 26.03 -12.66 24.36
N PHE A 607 26.79 -13.22 23.41
CA PHE A 607 27.80 -14.23 23.69
C PHE A 607 28.88 -13.68 24.63
N ASP A 608 29.47 -12.52 24.35
CA ASP A 608 30.52 -11.91 25.16
C ASP A 608 30.06 -11.66 26.60
N LYS A 609 28.80 -11.25 26.76
CA LYS A 609 28.19 -11.04 28.07
C LYS A 609 28.03 -12.35 28.81
N TRP A 610 27.41 -13.35 28.18
CA TRP A 610 27.18 -14.67 28.76
C TRP A 610 28.50 -15.38 29.09
N TRP A 611 29.46 -15.38 28.16
CA TRP A 611 30.76 -16.05 28.29
C TRP A 611 31.61 -15.47 29.42
N LYS A 612 31.48 -14.17 29.72
CA LYS A 612 32.20 -13.53 30.82
C LYS A 612 31.90 -14.18 32.18
N ASP A 613 30.66 -14.61 32.37
CA ASP A 613 30.20 -15.25 33.61
C ASP A 613 30.41 -16.77 33.51
N ALA A 614 30.00 -17.41 32.41
CA ALA A 614 30.15 -18.85 32.22
C ALA A 614 31.61 -19.33 32.35
N ARG A 615 32.57 -18.60 31.77
CA ARG A 615 34.00 -18.96 31.83
C ARG A 615 34.62 -18.90 33.23
N ARG A 616 33.97 -18.22 34.19
CA ARG A 616 34.47 -18.15 35.58
C ARG A 616 34.19 -19.45 36.32
N GLU A 617 33.08 -20.10 35.98
CA GLU A 617 32.67 -21.37 36.56
C GLU A 617 33.27 -22.53 35.77
N HIS A 618 33.22 -22.45 34.44
CA HIS A 618 33.69 -23.49 33.53
C HIS A 618 34.54 -22.88 32.38
N PRO A 619 35.85 -22.67 32.57
CA PRO A 619 36.71 -22.00 31.59
C PRO A 619 36.84 -22.77 30.27
N ASP A 620 36.72 -24.09 30.32
CA ASP A 620 36.92 -25.00 29.18
C ASP A 620 35.58 -25.53 28.65
N LEU A 621 34.45 -24.93 29.04
CA LEU A 621 33.10 -25.38 28.67
C LEU A 621 32.92 -25.59 27.16
N LEU A 622 33.56 -24.73 26.36
CA LEU A 622 33.42 -24.70 24.91
C LEU A 622 34.66 -25.23 24.18
N ASP A 623 35.67 -25.74 24.88
CA ASP A 623 36.82 -26.35 24.21
C ASP A 623 36.42 -27.73 23.66
N PHE A 624 36.84 -28.03 22.43
CA PHE A 624 36.64 -29.35 21.84
C PHE A 624 37.57 -30.38 22.48
N ASP A 625 37.06 -31.59 22.66
CA ASP A 625 37.88 -32.77 22.90
C ASP A 625 38.22 -33.40 21.55
N LYS A 626 39.46 -33.89 21.37
CA LYS A 626 39.86 -34.53 20.11
C LYS A 626 38.97 -35.74 19.77
N SER A 627 38.48 -36.46 20.79
CA SER A 627 37.54 -37.58 20.62
C SER A 627 36.17 -37.16 20.09
N LEU A 628 35.73 -35.91 20.32
CA LEU A 628 34.48 -35.39 19.77
C LEU A 628 34.59 -35.08 18.27
N LEU A 629 35.79 -34.74 17.80
CA LEU A 629 36.01 -34.35 16.40
C LEU A 629 36.23 -35.53 15.47
N LEU A 630 36.59 -36.69 16.03
CA LEU A 630 36.84 -37.91 15.29
C LEU A 630 35.58 -38.76 15.21
N SER A 631 35.30 -39.33 14.04
CA SER A 631 34.23 -40.32 13.88
C SER A 631 34.59 -41.66 14.56
N ASP A 632 33.60 -42.46 14.91
CA ASP A 632 33.76 -43.76 15.61
C ASP A 632 34.67 -44.77 14.85
N ASP A 633 34.93 -44.54 13.56
CA ASP A 633 35.81 -45.38 12.72
C ASP A 633 37.30 -44.95 12.76
N ALA A 634 37.67 -44.01 13.63
CA ALA A 634 39.03 -43.46 13.73
C ALA A 634 40.01 -44.28 14.60
N ASP A 635 39.51 -45.18 15.46
CA ASP A 635 40.33 -45.89 16.46
C ASP A 635 41.30 -46.94 15.89
N ASP A 636 41.17 -47.30 14.61
CA ASP A 636 42.00 -48.33 13.93
C ASP A 636 43.22 -47.76 13.14
N LEU A 637 43.62 -46.51 13.39
CA LEU A 637 44.58 -45.80 12.53
C LEU A 637 46.02 -45.77 13.05
N ASP A 638 46.97 -46.26 12.24
CA ASP A 638 48.41 -46.14 12.48
C ASP A 638 48.96 -44.85 11.88
N GLU A 639 49.11 -43.82 12.72
CA GLU A 639 49.70 -42.53 12.32
C GLU A 639 51.14 -42.67 11.78
N SER A 640 51.87 -43.73 12.12
CA SER A 640 53.25 -43.94 11.66
C SER A 640 53.33 -44.26 10.15
N ALA A 641 52.22 -44.74 9.57
CA ALA A 641 52.13 -45.02 8.15
C ALA A 641 52.11 -43.74 7.28
N TYR A 642 51.78 -42.58 7.86
CA TYR A 642 51.64 -41.29 7.17
C TYR A 642 52.50 -40.20 7.86
N PRO A 643 53.84 -40.27 7.71
CA PRO A 643 54.78 -39.44 8.46
C PRO A 643 54.72 -37.95 8.08
N LYS A 644 55.02 -37.05 9.02
CA LYS A 644 55.09 -35.60 8.76
C LYS A 644 56.38 -35.17 8.06
N THR A 645 57.42 -36.00 8.13
CA THR A 645 58.72 -35.72 7.53
C THR A 645 59.25 -36.96 6.80
N TRP A 646 59.95 -36.73 5.71
CA TRP A 646 60.68 -37.75 4.97
C TRP A 646 62.17 -37.64 5.32
N ARG A 647 62.76 -38.73 5.80
CA ARG A 647 64.19 -38.78 6.13
C ARG A 647 65.00 -39.28 4.94
N HIS A 648 65.95 -38.47 4.48
CA HIS A 648 66.87 -38.87 3.42
C HIS A 648 68.29 -38.37 3.72
N LYS A 649 69.26 -39.28 3.83
CA LYS A 649 70.69 -38.97 4.09
C LYS A 649 70.94 -37.98 5.25
N GLY A 650 70.13 -38.07 6.30
CA GLY A 650 70.23 -37.20 7.48
C GLY A 650 69.46 -35.88 7.39
N PHE A 651 68.82 -35.57 6.25
CA PHE A 651 67.88 -34.46 6.12
C PHE A 651 66.46 -34.90 6.48
N GLU A 652 65.72 -34.02 7.16
CA GLU A 652 64.28 -34.17 7.36
C GLU A 652 63.57 -33.20 6.41
N LEU A 653 62.88 -33.75 5.41
CA LEU A 653 62.10 -33.00 4.44
C LEU A 653 60.64 -32.93 4.92
N PRO A 654 60.04 -31.76 5.13
CA PRO A 654 58.62 -31.65 5.46
C PRO A 654 57.75 -32.28 4.37
N LEU A 655 56.73 -33.03 4.77
CA LEU A 655 55.72 -33.58 3.89
C LEU A 655 54.40 -32.81 4.03
N THR A 656 53.86 -32.34 2.91
CA THR A 656 52.50 -31.81 2.81
C THR A 656 51.62 -32.80 2.07
N TYR A 657 50.37 -32.90 2.51
CA TYR A 657 49.41 -33.89 2.02
C TYR A 657 48.20 -33.16 1.50
N GLU A 658 47.85 -33.42 0.25
CA GLU A 658 46.60 -32.93 -0.34
C GLU A 658 45.79 -34.12 -0.81
N PHE A 659 44.50 -34.10 -0.50
CA PHE A 659 43.56 -35.12 -0.91
C PHE A 659 42.40 -34.50 -1.68
N HIS A 660 42.43 -34.65 -3.00
CA HIS A 660 41.39 -34.20 -3.92
C HIS A 660 40.71 -35.42 -4.55
N PRO A 661 39.64 -35.96 -3.94
CA PRO A 661 38.93 -37.11 -4.50
C PRO A 661 38.30 -36.73 -5.86
N VAL A 662 38.84 -37.28 -6.94
CA VAL A 662 38.32 -37.08 -8.30
C VAL A 662 37.13 -37.98 -8.58
N ALA A 663 36.05 -37.40 -9.12
CA ALA A 663 34.92 -38.18 -9.62
C ALA A 663 35.37 -39.09 -10.79
N PRO A 664 34.84 -40.32 -10.91
CA PRO A 664 35.23 -41.25 -11.97
C PRO A 664 35.15 -40.60 -13.37
N GLY A 665 36.30 -40.54 -14.06
CA GLY A 665 36.39 -39.94 -15.41
C GLY A 665 36.83 -38.47 -15.45
N SER A 666 37.12 -37.83 -14.32
CA SER A 666 37.71 -36.49 -14.25
C SER A 666 39.23 -36.55 -14.20
N ALA A 667 39.91 -35.52 -14.73
CA ALA A 667 41.38 -35.44 -14.65
C ALA A 667 41.81 -35.22 -13.19
N PRO A 668 42.80 -35.97 -12.67
CA PRO A 668 43.30 -35.80 -11.31
C PRO A 668 43.89 -34.40 -11.12
N ASP A 669 43.70 -33.81 -9.94
CA ASP A 669 44.36 -32.56 -9.59
C ASP A 669 45.87 -32.81 -9.49
N PRO A 670 46.74 -32.05 -10.20
CA PRO A 670 48.18 -32.22 -10.12
C PRO A 670 48.77 -32.00 -8.72
N SER A 671 48.04 -31.37 -7.79
CA SER A 671 48.48 -31.21 -6.41
C SER A 671 48.05 -32.36 -5.47
N ASP A 672 47.16 -33.26 -5.92
CA ASP A 672 46.71 -34.42 -5.15
C ASP A 672 47.84 -35.42 -4.88
N GLY A 673 48.11 -35.73 -3.60
CA GLY A 673 49.15 -36.67 -3.20
C GLY A 673 50.00 -36.19 -2.04
N VAL A 674 51.22 -36.74 -1.96
CA VAL A 674 52.22 -36.36 -0.95
C VAL A 674 53.29 -35.53 -1.63
N THR A 675 53.51 -34.32 -1.12
CA THR A 675 54.54 -33.40 -1.61
C THR A 675 55.64 -33.28 -0.56
N ALA A 676 56.89 -33.44 -0.98
CA ALA A 676 58.05 -33.20 -0.14
C ALA A 676 58.60 -31.79 -0.41
N GLU A 677 58.67 -30.95 0.63
CA GLU A 677 59.28 -29.63 0.53
C GLU A 677 60.80 -29.74 0.62
N VAL A 678 61.48 -29.41 -0.49
CA VAL A 678 62.93 -29.48 -0.61
C VAL A 678 63.53 -28.08 -0.65
N PRO A 679 64.31 -27.66 0.38
CA PRO A 679 65.10 -26.45 0.29
C PRO A 679 66.07 -26.53 -0.89
N VAL A 680 66.11 -25.49 -1.72
CA VAL A 680 66.91 -25.46 -2.96
C VAL A 680 68.40 -25.80 -2.73
N LEU A 681 68.92 -25.48 -1.54
CA LEU A 681 70.30 -25.78 -1.13
C LEU A 681 70.63 -27.28 -1.01
N PHE A 682 69.62 -28.13 -0.80
CA PHE A 682 69.77 -29.58 -0.63
C PHE A 682 69.35 -30.37 -1.87
N LEU A 683 68.75 -29.71 -2.87
CA LEU A 683 68.19 -30.38 -4.05
C LEU A 683 69.22 -31.23 -4.81
N ASN A 684 70.47 -30.77 -4.89
CA ASN A 684 71.56 -31.50 -5.56
C ASN A 684 72.13 -32.68 -4.76
N GLN A 685 71.69 -32.87 -3.51
CA GLN A 685 72.12 -33.95 -2.61
C GLN A 685 71.07 -35.06 -2.48
N LEU A 686 69.89 -34.88 -3.08
CA LEU A 686 68.81 -35.86 -3.07
C LEU A 686 68.95 -36.86 -4.23
N GLU A 687 68.62 -38.12 -3.96
CA GLU A 687 68.46 -39.17 -4.97
C GLU A 687 66.98 -39.51 -5.15
N ASP A 688 66.57 -39.86 -6.37
CA ASP A 688 65.17 -40.17 -6.69
C ASP A 688 64.72 -41.54 -6.18
N ALA A 689 65.65 -42.51 -6.10
CA ALA A 689 65.33 -43.90 -5.81
C ALA A 689 64.55 -44.12 -4.50
N PRO A 690 64.88 -43.50 -3.35
CA PRO A 690 64.11 -43.69 -2.12
C PRO A 690 62.67 -43.15 -2.21
N PHE A 691 62.42 -42.08 -2.97
CA PHE A 691 61.07 -41.52 -3.12
C PHE A 691 60.14 -42.46 -3.90
N ARG A 692 60.67 -43.43 -4.67
CA ARG A 692 59.87 -44.41 -5.40
C ARG A 692 59.10 -45.36 -4.48
N TRP A 693 59.60 -45.58 -3.26
CA TRP A 693 58.92 -46.41 -2.25
C TRP A 693 57.62 -45.80 -1.74
N LEU A 694 57.38 -44.50 -1.97
CA LEU A 694 56.32 -43.71 -1.35
C LEU A 694 56.33 -43.84 0.19
N ILE A 695 55.38 -43.16 0.84
CA ILE A 695 55.14 -43.33 2.27
C ILE A 695 54.55 -44.72 2.58
N PRO A 696 54.78 -45.28 3.78
CA PRO A 696 54.31 -46.62 4.13
C PRO A 696 52.81 -46.83 3.87
N GLY A 697 51.97 -45.86 4.23
CA GLY A 697 50.52 -45.90 4.05
C GLY A 697 50.05 -45.95 2.59
N GLN A 698 50.92 -45.66 1.62
CA GLN A 698 50.60 -45.74 0.18
C GLN A 698 51.24 -46.93 -0.53
N ARG A 699 52.08 -47.72 0.13
CA ARG A 699 52.80 -48.84 -0.50
C ARG A 699 51.88 -49.92 -1.03
N VAL A 700 50.83 -50.27 -0.29
CA VAL A 700 49.85 -51.27 -0.72
C VAL A 700 49.13 -50.81 -1.99
N GLU A 701 48.78 -49.53 -2.08
CA GLU A 701 48.14 -48.96 -3.25
C GLU A 701 49.11 -48.89 -4.44
N LEU A 702 50.36 -48.49 -4.21
CA LEU A 702 51.44 -48.52 -5.20
C LEU A 702 51.63 -49.93 -5.77
N VAL A 703 51.85 -50.93 -4.92
CA VAL A 703 52.04 -52.33 -5.35
C VAL A 703 50.77 -52.84 -6.05
N THR A 704 49.58 -52.49 -5.57
CA THR A 704 48.33 -52.82 -6.26
C THR A 704 48.27 -52.20 -7.66
N ALA A 705 48.68 -50.94 -7.81
CA ALA A 705 48.73 -50.25 -9.09
C ALA A 705 49.77 -50.87 -10.03
N LEU A 706 50.94 -51.24 -9.52
CA LEU A 706 51.97 -51.98 -10.25
C LEU A 706 51.47 -53.35 -10.71
N ILE A 707 50.79 -54.12 -9.85
CA ILE A 707 50.14 -55.39 -10.23
C ILE A 707 49.08 -55.14 -11.32
N LYS A 708 48.31 -54.05 -11.20
CA LYS A 708 47.30 -53.67 -12.20
C LYS A 708 47.91 -53.25 -13.53
N SER A 709 49.10 -52.66 -13.55
CA SER A 709 49.79 -52.24 -14.77
C SER A 709 50.40 -53.42 -15.55
N LEU A 710 50.60 -54.57 -14.89
CA LEU A 710 51.10 -55.79 -15.55
C LEU A 710 50.21 -56.24 -16.71
N PRO A 711 50.80 -56.84 -17.76
CA PRO A 711 50.04 -57.45 -18.85
C PRO A 711 49.00 -58.46 -18.33
N LYS A 712 47.82 -58.50 -18.96
CA LYS A 712 46.68 -59.33 -18.54
C LYS A 712 47.02 -60.80 -18.32
N GLN A 713 47.99 -61.36 -19.05
CA GLN A 713 48.42 -62.76 -18.89
C GLN A 713 49.15 -63.01 -17.57
N VAL A 714 49.92 -62.04 -17.08
CA VAL A 714 50.68 -62.12 -15.82
C VAL A 714 49.79 -61.75 -14.64
N ARG A 715 49.00 -60.68 -14.77
CA ARG A 715 48.12 -60.15 -13.70
C ARG A 715 47.10 -61.17 -13.16
N LYS A 716 46.69 -62.17 -13.95
CA LYS A 716 45.77 -63.23 -13.53
C LYS A 716 46.30 -64.08 -12.36
N ASN A 717 47.63 -64.13 -12.19
CA ASN A 717 48.26 -64.88 -11.09
C ASN A 717 48.21 -64.13 -9.75
N PHE A 718 47.79 -62.87 -9.75
CA PHE A 718 47.82 -61.96 -8.59
C PHE A 718 46.39 -61.46 -8.27
N VAL A 719 45.40 -62.35 -8.26
CA VAL A 719 43.98 -62.00 -8.00
C VAL A 719 43.53 -62.63 -6.66
N PRO A 720 42.91 -61.87 -5.74
CA PRO A 720 42.64 -60.43 -5.79
C PRO A 720 43.90 -59.56 -5.62
N ALA A 721 44.11 -58.59 -6.53
CA ALA A 721 45.31 -57.74 -6.53
C ALA A 721 45.57 -57.00 -5.20
N PRO A 722 44.54 -56.46 -4.50
CA PRO A 722 44.77 -55.82 -3.21
C PRO A 722 45.27 -56.78 -2.11
N ASP A 723 44.83 -58.03 -2.11
CA ASP A 723 45.23 -59.01 -1.09
C ASP A 723 46.69 -59.46 -1.30
N VAL A 724 47.06 -59.68 -2.56
CA VAL A 724 48.44 -60.04 -2.92
C VAL A 724 49.39 -58.86 -2.70
N ALA A 725 48.95 -57.63 -2.98
CA ALA A 725 49.72 -56.43 -2.67
C ALA A 725 49.98 -56.29 -1.16
N ARG A 726 48.98 -56.53 -0.30
CA ARG A 726 49.18 -56.52 1.16
C ARG A 726 50.22 -57.54 1.62
N GLN A 727 50.18 -58.75 1.07
CA GLN A 727 51.18 -59.79 1.37
C GLN A 727 52.59 -59.38 0.90
N ALA A 728 52.70 -58.82 -0.31
CA ALA A 728 53.97 -58.36 -0.87
C ALA A 728 54.56 -57.21 -0.04
N VAL A 729 53.75 -56.21 0.34
CA VAL A 729 54.21 -55.10 1.19
C VAL A 729 54.68 -55.59 2.56
N ALA A 730 53.98 -56.54 3.18
CA ALA A 730 54.42 -57.10 4.47
C ALA A 730 55.79 -57.78 4.40
N VAL A 731 56.11 -58.45 3.29
CA VAL A 731 57.43 -59.06 3.04
C VAL A 731 58.47 -57.99 2.70
N LEU A 732 58.12 -57.01 1.87
CA LEU A 732 59.02 -55.90 1.53
C LEU A 732 59.47 -55.14 2.78
N GLU A 733 58.55 -54.89 3.72
CA GLU A 733 58.84 -54.16 4.95
C GLU A 733 59.61 -54.99 5.98
N SER A 734 59.60 -56.32 5.90
CA SER A 734 60.40 -57.18 6.77
C SER A 734 61.83 -57.35 6.27
N ASP A 735 62.02 -57.41 4.96
CA ASP A 735 63.26 -57.89 4.34
C ASP A 735 64.13 -56.75 3.77
N PHE A 736 63.57 -55.56 3.56
CA PHE A 736 64.25 -54.44 2.93
C PHE A 736 64.05 -53.13 3.71
N ASP A 737 65.04 -52.24 3.65
CA ASP A 737 64.97 -50.89 4.20
C ASP A 737 64.72 -49.88 3.07
N PRO A 738 63.54 -49.25 3.00
CA PRO A 738 63.22 -48.21 2.01
C PRO A 738 64.19 -47.01 1.98
N ALA A 739 64.99 -46.81 3.04
CA ALA A 739 66.02 -45.78 3.08
C ALA A 739 67.35 -46.18 2.43
N ALA A 740 67.61 -47.47 2.24
CA ALA A 740 68.87 -48.01 1.74
C ALA A 740 68.73 -48.83 0.45
N ASP A 741 67.58 -49.49 0.26
CA ASP A 741 67.31 -50.40 -0.85
C ASP A 741 66.48 -49.73 -1.96
N GLU A 742 66.66 -50.17 -3.21
CA GLU A 742 65.85 -49.69 -4.33
C GLU A 742 64.57 -50.53 -4.48
N LEU A 743 63.43 -49.88 -4.75
CA LEU A 743 62.12 -50.55 -4.80
C LEU A 743 62.05 -51.63 -5.90
N GLU A 744 62.57 -51.34 -7.09
CA GLU A 744 62.42 -52.22 -8.25
C GLU A 744 63.16 -53.56 -8.10
N PRO A 745 64.40 -53.62 -7.57
CA PRO A 745 65.04 -54.88 -7.20
C PRO A 745 64.40 -55.63 -6.02
N SER A 746 63.72 -54.92 -5.12
CA SER A 746 63.06 -55.50 -3.95
C SER A 746 61.70 -56.14 -4.26
N LEU A 747 60.99 -55.64 -5.29
CA LEU A 747 59.73 -56.18 -5.82
C LEU A 747 59.93 -57.44 -6.67
#